data_AF-A0A1W9S7P0-F1
#
_entry.id   AF-A0A1W9S7P0-F1
#
_cell.length_a   1.000
_cell.length_b   1.000
_cell.length_c   1.000
_cell.angle_alpha   90.00
_cell.angle_beta   90.00
_cell.angle_gamma   90.00
#
_symmetry.space_group_name_H-M   'P 1'
#
loop_
_entity.id
_entity.type
_entity.pdbx_description
1 polymer ?
#
loop_
_entity_poly.entity_id
_entity_poly.type
_entity_poly.pdbx_seq_one_letter_code
_entity_poly.pdbx_strand_id
1 'polypeptide(L)'
;MSSPQKDQFISKFLFYLGAVISLIVSFIVYFKTMAPTLSFWDCGEFIASSYIMGVPHPPGTPLFILIGKFFMLLGIMSTPALNTNFVSVLSSALTTMVAYVIIVKSVKFIDKSSQQSGPRDIVSKVGVYIGALTGSLLLAFSSTFWFNAVETEVYGLAMLLMVVLTYMTIKWGESKLADGNDVLLVAIVYLLFLSISIHLTVFLITPAIIIYIALIDNKKLNDWRHWVSWGILFSFAVPIYFLIFYIIPSLSDHQVALWLLLMVFFAVFFGYKTFTHKGKAQQSWGLYFAIMVVAIIGFTPHIYLPIRAAHKPAINENNPANLRRLEYYLGRKQYGEESMIVRMFKRRGMLKHQFGDYPHMGFWGYFKEQYSNEKWGLLRYLPFLFGLFGMFISLRRSFKNGFLLAAIFLISSLGLILYLNFADGTRGEHLEVRDRDYFFTPAFIYFAILIGIGFGFFLSRFSPWLKNKIPTWAAYLTWVIVALLVLLIPFDTFTYHYKTHDRTGDFAPTDYAYNILSSCEKDAILFTNGDNDTFPLWYLQEVENVRKDVRVVNLSLLNTDWYICQLKKQMGVPIDLDDDQIIGEPFTRRGTITLYRPKKSFYDPVRKMNRYLVPFPDPKTGNPVRVQDQMIEHIVLANKWKYPIYFSTSVPSSNRWTLSDYTVRKAMVLKIMPKKPEEPFDPEKTEDLIYNVYRYRGVNDIDVFKDENNVGLTTTYPERFLELADYYLSKGDTSKTHQILHDTIDRFPFYYQPYVELARLYSDTAYGDSAKIIYQLGVRNFAKAIQRWPHITLYWQFLGVLHYTQKNFEEAIKCYEKAIDLDPSNSINFNLLLRLYSATKQKEKGMSLLNMWMKEHPEDMEARNLYNIYRRMNR
;
A
#
# COMPACT_ATOMS: atom_id res chain seq x y z
N MET A 1 -44.70 9.88 -29.37
CA MET A 1 -44.55 9.66 -27.92
C MET A 1 -45.27 10.78 -27.18
N SER A 2 -46.06 10.47 -26.16
CA SER A 2 -46.64 11.49 -25.27
C SER A 2 -45.52 12.22 -24.50
N SER A 3 -45.77 13.46 -24.05
CA SER A 3 -44.80 14.25 -23.27
C SER A 3 -44.18 13.47 -22.08
N PRO A 4 -44.95 12.70 -21.27
CA PRO A 4 -44.39 11.90 -20.18
C PRO A 4 -43.49 10.74 -20.62
N GLN A 5 -43.81 10.09 -21.75
CA GLN A 5 -42.99 8.99 -22.30
C GLN A 5 -41.63 9.52 -22.79
N LYS A 6 -41.61 10.70 -23.40
CA LYS A 6 -40.37 11.35 -23.85
C LYS A 6 -39.47 11.74 -22.67
N ASP A 7 -40.06 12.27 -21.59
CA ASP A 7 -39.33 12.61 -20.36
C ASP A 7 -38.73 11.39 -19.65
N GLN A 8 -39.48 10.29 -19.60
CA GLN A 8 -38.99 9.02 -19.04
C GLN A 8 -37.84 8.45 -19.88
N PHE A 9 -37.95 8.52 -21.21
CA PHE A 9 -36.90 8.11 -22.12
C PHE A 9 -35.62 8.93 -21.92
N ILE A 10 -35.72 10.27 -21.89
CA ILE A 10 -34.57 11.17 -21.67
C ILE A 10 -33.90 10.88 -20.32
N SER A 11 -34.67 10.69 -19.25
CA SER A 11 -34.11 10.39 -17.93
C SER A 11 -33.38 9.04 -17.90
N LYS A 12 -33.95 8.00 -18.51
CA LYS A 12 -33.26 6.69 -18.65
C LYS A 12 -32.00 6.83 -19.51
N PHE A 13 -32.09 7.53 -20.63
CA PHE A 13 -30.95 7.77 -21.53
C PHE A 13 -29.81 8.48 -20.81
N LEU A 14 -30.07 9.60 -20.13
CA LEU A 14 -29.05 10.35 -19.38
C LEU A 14 -28.43 9.54 -18.24
N PHE A 15 -29.24 8.71 -17.56
CA PHE A 15 -28.75 7.81 -16.53
C PHE A 15 -27.75 6.79 -17.09
N TYR A 16 -28.10 6.09 -18.18
CA TYR A 16 -27.19 5.13 -18.79
C TYR A 16 -25.98 5.80 -19.43
N LEU A 17 -26.18 6.95 -20.09
CA LEU A 17 -25.11 7.71 -20.71
C LEU A 17 -24.06 8.14 -19.68
N GLY A 18 -24.47 8.73 -18.55
CA GLY A 18 -23.52 9.15 -17.52
C GLY A 18 -22.81 7.97 -16.85
N ALA A 19 -23.49 6.84 -16.65
CA ALA A 19 -22.85 5.61 -16.16
C ALA A 19 -21.78 5.10 -17.14
N VAL A 20 -22.10 5.07 -18.44
CA VAL A 20 -21.18 4.66 -19.51
C VAL A 20 -20.00 5.64 -19.63
N ILE A 21 -20.23 6.95 -19.56
CA ILE A 21 -19.15 7.94 -19.56
C ILE A 21 -18.26 7.74 -18.35
N SER A 22 -18.83 7.57 -17.16
CA SER A 22 -18.07 7.35 -15.92
C SER A 22 -17.19 6.10 -15.98
N LEU A 23 -17.66 5.04 -16.64
CA LEU A 23 -16.92 3.80 -16.86
C LEU A 23 -15.83 3.97 -17.94
N ILE A 24 -16.19 4.49 -19.12
CA ILE A 24 -15.29 4.54 -20.27
C ILE A 24 -14.16 5.53 -20.02
N VAL A 25 -14.45 6.70 -19.45
CA VAL A 25 -13.43 7.72 -19.17
C VAL A 25 -12.42 7.20 -18.14
N SER A 26 -12.89 6.65 -17.01
CA SER A 26 -11.99 6.09 -16.00
C SER A 26 -11.20 4.90 -16.55
N PHE A 27 -11.85 3.99 -17.27
CA PHE A 27 -11.22 2.84 -17.91
C PHE A 27 -10.10 3.26 -18.88
N ILE A 28 -10.36 4.20 -19.80
CA ILE A 28 -9.35 4.66 -20.77
C ILE A 28 -8.15 5.27 -20.03
N VAL A 29 -8.40 6.08 -19.00
CA VAL A 29 -7.33 6.73 -18.24
C VAL A 29 -6.49 5.70 -17.50
N TYR A 30 -7.11 4.80 -16.73
CA TYR A 30 -6.38 3.76 -15.99
C TYR A 30 -5.65 2.80 -16.93
N PHE A 31 -6.29 2.37 -18.01
CA PHE A 31 -5.66 1.49 -18.99
C PHE A 31 -4.44 2.14 -19.64
N LYS A 32 -4.50 3.45 -19.95
CA LYS A 32 -3.37 4.20 -20.52
C LYS A 32 -2.25 4.49 -19.52
N THR A 33 -2.54 4.44 -18.22
CA THR A 33 -1.57 4.76 -17.15
C THR A 33 -1.13 3.52 -16.37
N MET A 34 -1.56 2.33 -16.82
CA MET A 34 -1.31 1.04 -16.19
C MET A 34 0.18 0.67 -16.27
N ALA A 35 0.68 0.03 -15.20
CA ALA A 35 2.06 -0.47 -15.18
C ALA A 35 2.31 -1.47 -16.31
N PRO A 36 3.46 -1.37 -17.04
CA PRO A 36 3.76 -2.26 -18.15
C PRO A 36 4.16 -3.67 -17.71
N THR A 37 4.63 -3.80 -16.46
CA THR A 37 5.04 -5.08 -15.84
C THR A 37 4.53 -5.14 -14.41
N LEU A 38 5.40 -5.20 -13.40
CA LEU A 38 5.06 -5.09 -11.98
C LEU A 38 5.57 -3.76 -11.42
N SER A 39 4.95 -3.33 -10.33
CA SER A 39 5.48 -2.30 -9.43
C SER A 39 6.35 -2.94 -8.35
N PHE A 40 7.09 -2.13 -7.58
CA PHE A 40 7.64 -2.57 -6.29
C PHE A 40 6.49 -2.93 -5.32
N TRP A 41 6.81 -3.46 -4.13
CA TRP A 41 5.85 -4.01 -3.16
C TRP A 41 5.20 -5.32 -3.62
N ASP A 42 3.97 -5.57 -3.18
CA ASP A 42 3.27 -6.85 -3.19
C ASP A 42 2.89 -7.30 -4.62
N CYS A 43 2.91 -6.38 -5.60
CA CYS A 43 2.59 -6.65 -7.00
C CYS A 43 3.31 -7.89 -7.55
N GLY A 44 4.64 -7.99 -7.37
CA GLY A 44 5.42 -9.12 -7.89
C GLY A 44 4.98 -10.46 -7.32
N GLU A 45 4.68 -10.49 -6.02
CA GLU A 45 4.21 -11.68 -5.31
C GLU A 45 2.80 -12.08 -5.75
N PHE A 46 1.88 -11.12 -5.87
CA PHE A 46 0.50 -11.40 -6.30
C PHE A 46 0.44 -11.90 -7.73
N ILE A 47 1.24 -11.34 -8.64
CA ILE A 47 1.31 -11.80 -10.03
C ILE A 47 1.87 -13.22 -10.07
N ALA A 48 3.00 -13.46 -9.39
CA ALA A 48 3.63 -14.78 -9.35
C ALA A 48 2.70 -15.84 -8.73
N SER A 49 2.07 -15.53 -7.60
CA SER A 49 1.11 -16.39 -6.92
C SER A 49 -0.13 -16.67 -7.77
N SER A 50 -0.63 -15.67 -8.50
CA SER A 50 -1.72 -15.87 -9.47
C SER A 50 -1.30 -16.79 -10.63
N TYR A 51 -0.05 -16.71 -11.08
CA TYR A 51 0.46 -17.53 -12.17
C TYR A 51 0.64 -19.00 -11.76
N ILE A 52 1.34 -19.26 -10.64
CA ILE A 52 1.66 -20.61 -10.16
C ILE A 52 0.58 -21.22 -9.26
N MET A 53 -0.49 -20.48 -8.97
CA MET A 53 -1.47 -20.82 -7.94
C MET A 53 -0.76 -21.00 -6.58
N GLY A 54 -0.02 -19.97 -6.16
CA GLY A 54 0.72 -19.90 -4.90
C GLY A 54 -0.13 -19.45 -3.72
N VAL A 55 0.50 -19.34 -2.56
CA VAL A 55 -0.09 -18.79 -1.33
C VAL A 55 0.71 -17.53 -0.94
N PRO A 56 0.16 -16.33 -1.18
CA PRO A 56 0.87 -15.08 -0.92
C PRO A 56 0.87 -14.72 0.57
N HIS A 57 1.38 -13.55 0.94
CA HIS A 57 1.42 -13.12 2.33
C HIS A 57 0.02 -13.09 3.01
N PRO A 58 -0.05 -13.37 4.32
CA PRO A 58 -1.32 -13.42 5.05
C PRO A 58 -2.09 -12.09 5.07
N PRO A 59 -3.43 -12.13 4.93
CA PRO A 59 -4.29 -13.32 5.06
C PRO A 59 -4.56 -14.08 3.75
N GLY A 60 -3.82 -13.81 2.67
CA GLY A 60 -3.70 -14.71 1.51
C GLY A 60 -4.64 -14.56 0.34
N THR A 61 -5.59 -13.62 0.43
CA THR A 61 -6.43 -13.11 -0.67
C THR A 61 -6.80 -14.16 -1.76
N PRO A 62 -7.28 -15.36 -1.39
CA PRO A 62 -7.35 -16.50 -2.30
C PRO A 62 -8.27 -16.28 -3.50
N LEU A 63 -9.34 -15.49 -3.34
CA LEU A 63 -10.22 -15.16 -4.46
C LEU A 63 -9.56 -14.18 -5.44
N PHE A 64 -8.72 -13.26 -4.95
CA PHE A 64 -7.95 -12.37 -5.81
C PHE A 64 -6.98 -13.19 -6.68
N ILE A 65 -6.27 -14.15 -6.09
CA ILE A 65 -5.38 -15.08 -6.79
C ILE A 65 -6.13 -15.89 -7.87
N LEU A 66 -7.31 -16.40 -7.54
CA LEU A 66 -8.16 -17.13 -8.49
C LEU A 66 -8.64 -16.26 -9.66
N ILE A 67 -9.02 -15.01 -9.38
CA ILE A 67 -9.42 -14.04 -10.42
C ILE A 67 -8.22 -13.69 -11.30
N GLY A 68 -7.05 -13.45 -10.72
CA GLY A 68 -5.81 -13.23 -11.46
C GLY A 68 -5.51 -14.37 -12.42
N LYS A 69 -5.56 -15.63 -11.92
CA LYS A 69 -5.38 -16.82 -12.77
C LYS A 69 -6.44 -16.89 -13.88
N PHE A 70 -7.69 -16.61 -13.57
CA PHE A 70 -8.78 -16.62 -14.55
C PHE A 70 -8.51 -15.65 -15.70
N PHE A 71 -8.13 -14.40 -15.42
CA PHE A 71 -7.80 -13.43 -16.46
C PHE A 71 -6.59 -13.83 -17.29
N MET A 72 -5.55 -14.41 -16.66
CA MET A 72 -4.41 -14.97 -17.41
C MET A 72 -4.83 -16.09 -18.36
N LEU A 73 -5.78 -16.96 -17.97
CA LEU A 73 -6.29 -18.04 -18.82
C LEU A 73 -7.17 -17.53 -19.97
N LEU A 74 -7.85 -16.39 -19.79
CA LEU A 74 -8.58 -15.75 -20.88
C LEU A 74 -7.65 -15.19 -21.96
N GLY A 75 -6.40 -14.87 -21.62
CA GLY A 75 -5.41 -14.37 -22.56
C GLY A 75 -5.77 -13.02 -23.20
N ILE A 76 -6.50 -12.17 -22.47
CA ILE A 76 -6.92 -10.84 -22.97
C ILE A 76 -5.69 -9.94 -23.20
N MET A 77 -4.72 -10.01 -22.29
CA MET A 77 -3.45 -9.27 -22.40
C MET A 77 -2.29 -10.19 -22.76
N SER A 78 -1.24 -9.61 -23.35
CA SER A 78 -0.08 -10.34 -23.88
C SER A 78 0.83 -10.96 -22.82
N THR A 79 0.83 -10.45 -21.59
CA THR A 79 1.67 -10.97 -20.49
C THR A 79 0.85 -11.25 -19.23
N PRO A 80 1.31 -12.18 -18.35
CA PRO A 80 0.63 -12.43 -17.08
C PRO A 80 0.48 -11.18 -16.21
N ALA A 81 1.51 -10.32 -16.14
CA ALA A 81 1.48 -9.07 -15.38
C ALA A 81 0.40 -8.09 -15.90
N LEU A 82 0.28 -7.94 -17.22
CA LEU A 82 -0.76 -7.08 -17.80
C LEU A 82 -2.16 -7.63 -17.52
N ASN A 83 -2.36 -8.95 -17.51
CA ASN A 83 -3.66 -9.55 -17.22
C ASN A 83 -4.12 -9.26 -15.79
N THR A 84 -3.22 -9.26 -14.80
CA THR A 84 -3.59 -8.94 -13.41
C THR A 84 -3.68 -7.44 -13.17
N ASN A 85 -2.82 -6.61 -13.77
CA ASN A 85 -2.97 -5.15 -13.72
C ASN A 85 -4.33 -4.73 -14.32
N PHE A 86 -4.77 -5.42 -15.38
CA PHE A 86 -6.08 -5.18 -15.99
C PHE A 86 -7.27 -5.47 -15.05
N VAL A 87 -7.13 -6.40 -14.10
CA VAL A 87 -8.15 -6.64 -13.07
C VAL A 87 -8.36 -5.40 -12.21
N SER A 88 -7.27 -4.74 -11.79
CA SER A 88 -7.33 -3.46 -11.06
C SER A 88 -7.96 -2.36 -11.90
N VAL A 89 -7.54 -2.20 -13.16
CA VAL A 89 -8.11 -1.22 -14.10
C VAL A 89 -9.62 -1.39 -14.24
N LEU A 90 -10.07 -2.62 -14.53
CA LEU A 90 -11.47 -2.93 -14.76
C LEU A 90 -12.31 -2.75 -13.50
N SER A 91 -11.84 -3.27 -12.36
CA SER A 91 -12.57 -3.18 -11.10
C SER A 91 -12.69 -1.73 -10.59
N SER A 92 -11.63 -0.94 -10.70
CA SER A 92 -11.65 0.49 -10.36
C SER A 92 -12.55 1.29 -11.30
N ALA A 93 -12.55 1.01 -12.61
CA ALA A 93 -13.46 1.68 -13.54
C ALA A 93 -14.93 1.32 -13.30
N LEU A 94 -15.22 0.07 -12.92
CA LEU A 94 -16.57 -0.34 -12.51
C LEU A 94 -16.99 0.34 -11.19
N THR A 95 -16.04 0.60 -10.29
CA THR A 95 -16.30 1.31 -9.02
C THR A 95 -16.79 2.73 -9.29
N THR A 96 -16.18 3.46 -10.24
CA THR A 96 -16.60 4.83 -10.61
C THR A 96 -18.02 4.84 -11.18
N MET A 97 -18.36 3.84 -12.01
CA MET A 97 -19.71 3.66 -12.54
C MET A 97 -20.74 3.39 -11.44
N VAL A 98 -20.44 2.50 -10.49
CA VAL A 98 -21.35 2.20 -9.38
C VAL A 98 -21.51 3.41 -8.46
N ALA A 99 -20.43 4.16 -8.20
CA ALA A 99 -20.50 5.42 -7.47
C ALA A 99 -21.43 6.44 -8.15
N TYR A 100 -21.33 6.60 -9.48
CA TYR A 100 -22.26 7.42 -10.26
C TYR A 100 -23.72 7.00 -10.03
N VAL A 101 -24.01 5.69 -10.09
CA VAL A 101 -25.36 5.17 -9.87
C VAL A 101 -25.87 5.48 -8.46
N ILE A 102 -25.04 5.31 -7.44
CA ILE A 102 -25.38 5.65 -6.04
C ILE A 102 -25.72 7.14 -5.91
N ILE A 103 -24.91 8.01 -6.53
CA ILE A 103 -25.10 9.47 -6.45
C ILE A 103 -26.42 9.86 -7.11
N VAL A 104 -26.69 9.41 -8.34
CA VAL A 104 -27.95 9.74 -9.04
C VAL A 104 -29.16 9.29 -8.24
N LYS A 105 -29.15 8.06 -7.73
CA LYS A 105 -30.26 7.54 -6.92
C LYS A 105 -30.45 8.34 -5.64
N SER A 106 -29.37 8.65 -4.94
CA SER A 106 -29.40 9.42 -3.68
C SER A 106 -29.98 10.82 -3.91
N VAL A 107 -29.51 11.53 -4.93
CA VAL A 107 -30.02 12.87 -5.25
C VAL A 107 -31.49 12.83 -5.66
N LYS A 108 -31.90 11.89 -6.53
CA LYS A 108 -33.32 11.74 -6.92
C LYS A 108 -34.22 11.43 -5.74
N PHE A 109 -33.73 10.65 -4.77
CA PHE A 109 -34.49 10.34 -3.56
C PHE A 109 -34.63 11.57 -2.65
N ILE A 110 -33.56 12.35 -2.49
CA ILE A 110 -33.52 13.58 -1.69
C ILE A 110 -34.37 14.69 -2.31
N ASP A 111 -34.31 14.84 -3.64
CA ASP A 111 -34.94 15.93 -4.36
C ASP A 111 -36.12 15.48 -5.23
N LYS A 112 -37.29 15.31 -4.62
CA LYS A 112 -38.52 14.91 -5.32
C LYS A 112 -38.96 15.90 -6.41
N SER A 113 -38.56 17.18 -6.35
CA SER A 113 -38.85 18.14 -7.44
C SER A 113 -38.13 17.80 -8.73
N SER A 114 -36.99 17.11 -8.69
CA SER A 114 -36.27 16.63 -9.88
C SER A 114 -37.00 15.50 -10.63
N GLN A 115 -38.16 15.05 -10.13
CA GLN A 115 -38.98 13.97 -10.69
C GLN A 115 -40.27 14.49 -11.36
N GLN A 116 -40.56 15.80 -11.36
CA GLN A 116 -41.84 16.37 -11.83
C GLN A 116 -41.82 16.74 -13.33
N SER A 117 -42.80 16.29 -14.12
CA SER A 117 -42.78 16.50 -15.59
C SER A 117 -43.04 17.96 -16.01
N GLY A 118 -42.15 18.55 -16.85
CA GLY A 118 -42.34 19.87 -17.48
C GLY A 118 -41.07 20.47 -18.11
N PRO A 119 -41.17 21.44 -19.06
CA PRO A 119 -40.00 22.06 -19.73
C PRO A 119 -39.06 22.80 -18.78
N ARG A 120 -39.60 23.26 -17.64
CA ARG A 120 -38.85 23.91 -16.56
C ARG A 120 -37.98 22.95 -15.74
N ASP A 121 -38.19 21.63 -15.86
CA ASP A 121 -37.54 20.57 -15.07
C ASP A 121 -36.30 19.94 -15.74
N ILE A 122 -36.15 20.06 -17.06
CA ILE A 122 -35.06 19.35 -17.77
C ILE A 122 -33.66 19.76 -17.29
N VAL A 123 -33.45 21.05 -16.99
CA VAL A 123 -32.17 21.57 -16.48
C VAL A 123 -31.91 21.06 -15.06
N SER A 124 -32.94 21.00 -14.21
CA SER A 124 -32.83 20.42 -12.87
C SER A 124 -32.48 18.93 -12.93
N LYS A 125 -33.10 18.16 -13.85
CA LYS A 125 -32.77 16.76 -14.12
C LYS A 125 -31.31 16.61 -14.58
N VAL A 126 -30.88 17.42 -15.54
CA VAL A 126 -29.50 17.39 -16.06
C VAL A 126 -28.50 17.73 -14.94
N GLY A 127 -28.83 18.66 -14.05
CA GLY A 127 -28.02 19.02 -12.88
C GLY A 127 -27.69 17.83 -11.98
N VAL A 128 -28.65 16.91 -11.77
CA VAL A 128 -28.41 15.67 -11.01
C VAL A 128 -27.33 14.82 -11.68
N TYR A 129 -27.41 14.64 -13.00
CA TYR A 129 -26.46 13.81 -13.74
C TYR A 129 -25.08 14.46 -13.85
N ILE A 130 -25.02 15.79 -13.98
CA ILE A 130 -23.76 16.54 -13.96
C ILE A 130 -23.09 16.40 -12.59
N GLY A 131 -23.81 16.62 -11.49
CA GLY A 131 -23.25 16.44 -10.15
C GLY A 131 -22.79 15.00 -9.89
N ALA A 132 -23.55 14.01 -10.35
CA ALA A 132 -23.16 12.60 -10.27
C ALA A 132 -21.90 12.29 -11.09
N LEU A 133 -21.82 12.81 -12.32
CA LEU A 133 -20.65 12.64 -13.18
C LEU A 133 -19.42 13.29 -12.54
N THR A 134 -19.55 14.52 -12.04
CA THR A 134 -18.48 15.23 -11.30
C THR A 134 -18.00 14.42 -10.09
N GLY A 135 -18.91 13.93 -9.23
CA GLY A 135 -18.51 13.12 -8.07
C GLY A 135 -17.82 11.81 -8.45
N SER A 136 -18.32 11.11 -9.48
CA SER A 136 -17.72 9.85 -9.95
C SER A 136 -16.37 10.03 -10.64
N LEU A 137 -16.16 11.12 -11.38
CA LEU A 137 -14.88 11.42 -12.01
C LEU A 137 -13.88 12.01 -11.00
N LEU A 138 -14.34 12.75 -9.99
CA LEU A 138 -13.48 13.16 -8.87
C LEU A 138 -12.97 11.96 -8.09
N LEU A 139 -13.82 10.95 -7.87
CA LEU A 139 -13.36 9.66 -7.37
C LEU A 139 -12.32 9.06 -8.32
N ALA A 140 -12.65 8.99 -9.61
CA ALA A 140 -11.77 8.37 -10.60
C ALA A 140 -10.36 8.99 -10.60
N PHE A 141 -10.27 10.30 -10.43
CA PHE A 141 -9.01 11.03 -10.49
C PHE A 141 -8.43 11.37 -9.11
N SER A 142 -9.00 10.81 -8.03
CA SER A 142 -8.41 10.97 -6.70
C SER A 142 -7.10 10.20 -6.58
N SER A 143 -6.12 10.80 -5.91
CA SER A 143 -4.72 10.33 -5.85
C SER A 143 -4.63 8.86 -5.43
N THR A 144 -5.02 8.53 -4.19
CA THR A 144 -4.90 7.17 -3.65
C THR A 144 -5.74 6.16 -4.42
N PHE A 145 -6.91 6.55 -4.92
CA PHE A 145 -7.77 5.65 -5.70
C PHE A 145 -7.14 5.30 -7.06
N TRP A 146 -6.58 6.29 -7.77
CA TRP A 146 -5.91 6.08 -9.04
C TRP A 146 -4.63 5.25 -8.86
N PHE A 147 -3.83 5.50 -7.83
CA PHE A 147 -2.63 4.72 -7.52
C PHE A 147 -2.92 3.21 -7.52
N ASN A 148 -3.98 2.80 -6.83
CA ASN A 148 -4.40 1.40 -6.73
C ASN A 148 -5.13 0.87 -7.99
N ALA A 149 -5.46 1.72 -8.95
CA ALA A 149 -6.18 1.34 -10.17
C ALA A 149 -5.26 0.90 -11.31
N VAL A 150 -3.96 1.19 -11.23
CA VAL A 150 -3.00 1.04 -12.34
C VAL A 150 -1.99 -0.10 -12.16
N GLU A 151 -2.05 -0.83 -11.05
CA GLU A 151 -1.11 -1.92 -10.71
C GLU A 151 -1.82 -3.10 -10.01
N THR A 152 -1.17 -4.26 -9.96
CA THR A 152 -1.75 -5.50 -9.39
C THR A 152 -1.85 -5.40 -7.88
N GLU A 153 -2.98 -4.92 -7.40
CA GLU A 153 -3.27 -4.74 -5.98
C GLU A 153 -4.68 -5.20 -5.63
N VAL A 154 -4.84 -5.67 -4.40
CA VAL A 154 -6.12 -6.23 -3.90
C VAL A 154 -7.19 -5.17 -3.71
N TYR A 155 -6.79 -3.90 -3.62
CA TYR A 155 -7.65 -2.80 -3.25
C TYR A 155 -8.68 -2.46 -4.33
N GLY A 156 -8.34 -2.47 -5.63
CA GLY A 156 -9.27 -2.09 -6.70
C GLY A 156 -10.56 -2.94 -6.68
N LEU A 157 -10.40 -4.26 -6.54
CA LEU A 157 -11.51 -5.19 -6.44
C LEU A 157 -12.26 -5.09 -5.10
N ALA A 158 -11.54 -4.89 -4.00
CA ALA A 158 -12.15 -4.65 -2.69
C ALA A 158 -13.04 -3.41 -2.69
N MET A 159 -12.60 -2.33 -3.34
CA MET A 159 -13.34 -1.08 -3.48
C MET A 159 -14.62 -1.24 -4.30
N LEU A 160 -14.57 -2.02 -5.40
CA LEU A 160 -15.76 -2.36 -6.19
C LEU A 160 -16.80 -3.06 -5.32
N LEU A 161 -16.39 -4.07 -4.56
CA LEU A 161 -17.30 -4.79 -3.66
C LEU A 161 -17.89 -3.86 -2.60
N MET A 162 -17.12 -2.93 -2.04
CA MET A 162 -17.64 -1.96 -1.07
C MET A 162 -18.77 -1.10 -1.66
N VAL A 163 -18.59 -0.52 -2.85
CA VAL A 163 -19.64 0.31 -3.45
C VAL A 163 -20.84 -0.52 -3.93
N VAL A 164 -20.61 -1.74 -4.44
CA VAL A 164 -21.69 -2.67 -4.81
C VAL A 164 -22.52 -3.07 -3.60
N LEU A 165 -21.87 -3.42 -2.48
CA LEU A 165 -22.54 -3.76 -1.23
C LEU A 165 -23.36 -2.59 -0.68
N THR A 166 -22.84 -1.36 -0.74
CA THR A 166 -23.60 -0.17 -0.36
C THR A 166 -24.81 0.04 -1.27
N TYR A 167 -24.63 -0.05 -2.59
CA TYR A 167 -25.74 0.06 -3.54
C TYR A 167 -26.82 -1.01 -3.28
N MET A 168 -26.42 -2.26 -3.07
CA MET A 168 -27.33 -3.36 -2.76
C MET A 168 -28.04 -3.16 -1.42
N THR A 169 -27.36 -2.60 -0.41
CA THR A 169 -27.94 -2.28 0.90
C THR A 169 -29.04 -1.24 0.78
N ILE A 170 -28.80 -0.16 0.01
CA ILE A 170 -29.82 0.85 -0.29
C ILE A 170 -31.00 0.21 -1.02
N LYS A 171 -30.73 -0.62 -2.05
CA LYS A 171 -31.77 -1.32 -2.81
C LYS A 171 -32.58 -2.32 -1.96
N TRP A 172 -31.94 -3.00 -1.02
CA TRP A 172 -32.62 -3.84 -0.04
C TRP A 172 -33.55 -3.00 0.84
N GLY A 173 -33.09 -1.85 1.33
CA GLY A 173 -33.92 -0.92 2.10
C GLY A 173 -35.17 -0.47 1.34
N GLU A 174 -35.01 -0.11 0.06
CA GLU A 174 -36.13 0.23 -0.84
C GLU A 174 -37.12 -0.94 -0.99
N SER A 175 -36.61 -2.14 -1.30
CA SER A 175 -37.42 -3.33 -1.52
C SER A 175 -38.14 -3.80 -0.24
N LYS A 176 -37.48 -3.64 0.92
CA LYS A 176 -38.02 -4.01 2.22
C LYS A 176 -39.18 -3.12 2.62
N LEU A 177 -39.06 -1.81 2.36
CA LEU A 177 -40.12 -0.84 2.63
C LEU A 177 -41.30 -0.98 1.65
N ALA A 178 -41.05 -1.38 0.41
CA ALA A 178 -42.11 -1.59 -0.59
C ALA A 178 -42.90 -2.88 -0.36
N ASP A 179 -42.22 -4.03 -0.33
CA ASP A 179 -42.86 -5.34 -0.44
C ASP A 179 -42.50 -6.30 0.72
N GLY A 180 -41.73 -5.83 1.72
CA GLY A 180 -41.29 -6.65 2.85
C GLY A 180 -40.19 -7.68 2.54
N ASN A 181 -39.61 -7.63 1.34
CA ASN A 181 -38.70 -8.62 0.78
C ASN A 181 -37.27 -8.56 1.37
N ASP A 182 -36.75 -9.70 1.86
CA ASP A 182 -35.41 -9.84 2.44
C ASP A 182 -34.41 -10.60 1.55
N VAL A 183 -34.75 -11.02 0.32
CA VAL A 183 -33.86 -11.83 -0.54
C VAL A 183 -32.54 -11.12 -0.84
N LEU A 184 -32.55 -9.80 -1.04
CA LEU A 184 -31.32 -9.03 -1.26
C LEU A 184 -30.37 -9.08 -0.05
N LEU A 185 -30.88 -9.28 1.17
CA LEU A 185 -30.05 -9.42 2.37
C LEU A 185 -29.18 -10.67 2.31
N VAL A 186 -29.70 -11.76 1.75
CA VAL A 186 -28.95 -13.01 1.54
C VAL A 186 -27.77 -12.76 0.58
N ALA A 187 -28.01 -12.06 -0.52
CA ALA A 187 -26.96 -11.71 -1.48
C ALA A 187 -25.90 -10.75 -0.89
N ILE A 188 -26.32 -9.79 -0.05
CA ILE A 188 -25.41 -8.89 0.66
C ILE A 188 -24.49 -9.69 1.60
N VAL A 189 -25.04 -10.61 2.38
CA VAL A 189 -24.24 -11.45 3.29
C VAL A 189 -23.27 -12.34 2.50
N TYR A 190 -23.74 -12.98 1.41
CA TYR A 190 -22.87 -13.76 0.54
C TYR A 190 -21.65 -12.95 0.06
N LEU A 191 -21.88 -11.76 -0.48
CA LEU A 191 -20.82 -10.90 -1.01
C LEU A 191 -19.90 -10.34 0.09
N LEU A 192 -20.45 -10.04 1.28
CA LEU A 192 -19.63 -9.67 2.43
C LEU A 192 -18.66 -10.81 2.77
N PHE A 193 -19.12 -12.04 2.92
CA PHE A 193 -18.23 -13.16 3.24
C PHE A 193 -17.26 -13.51 2.11
N LEU A 194 -17.71 -13.41 0.85
CA LEU A 194 -16.86 -13.57 -0.32
C LEU A 194 -15.70 -12.56 -0.33
N SER A 195 -15.97 -11.32 0.10
CA SER A 195 -14.98 -10.24 0.12
C SER A 195 -13.82 -10.46 1.10
N ILE A 196 -13.98 -11.28 2.15
CA ILE A 196 -12.87 -11.66 3.05
C ILE A 196 -11.73 -12.31 2.25
N SER A 197 -12.10 -13.09 1.24
CA SER A 197 -11.18 -13.78 0.33
C SER A 197 -10.45 -12.85 -0.63
N ILE A 198 -10.78 -11.56 -0.65
CA ILE A 198 -10.09 -10.52 -1.43
C ILE A 198 -9.33 -9.60 -0.49
N HIS A 199 -10.04 -8.92 0.43
CA HIS A 199 -9.40 -8.06 1.42
C HIS A 199 -10.33 -7.72 2.59
N LEU A 200 -9.79 -7.69 3.81
CA LEU A 200 -10.58 -7.43 5.02
C LEU A 200 -11.14 -5.99 5.10
N THR A 201 -10.54 -5.02 4.39
CA THR A 201 -11.01 -3.62 4.35
C THR A 201 -12.48 -3.49 3.95
N VAL A 202 -13.03 -4.43 3.17
CA VAL A 202 -14.44 -4.39 2.78
C VAL A 202 -15.36 -4.45 4.02
N PHE A 203 -14.91 -5.07 5.12
CA PHE A 203 -15.70 -5.18 6.35
C PHE A 203 -15.87 -3.85 7.09
N LEU A 204 -15.11 -2.81 6.76
CA LEU A 204 -15.25 -1.48 7.37
C LEU A 204 -16.64 -0.87 7.16
N ILE A 205 -17.35 -1.24 6.09
CA ILE A 205 -18.71 -0.74 5.84
C ILE A 205 -19.77 -1.49 6.67
N THR A 206 -19.43 -2.64 7.24
CA THR A 206 -20.41 -3.53 7.85
C THR A 206 -21.13 -2.95 9.06
N PRO A 207 -20.45 -2.27 10.02
CA PRO A 207 -21.15 -1.64 11.13
C PRO A 207 -22.23 -0.65 10.66
N ALA A 208 -21.98 0.10 9.59
CA ALA A 208 -22.96 1.00 9.00
C ALA A 208 -24.12 0.25 8.34
N ILE A 209 -23.86 -0.88 7.66
CA ILE A 209 -24.90 -1.76 7.09
C ILE A 209 -25.79 -2.34 8.21
N ILE A 210 -25.21 -2.81 9.32
CA ILE A 210 -25.96 -3.35 10.47
C ILE A 210 -26.93 -2.31 11.02
N ILE A 211 -26.42 -1.11 11.28
CA ILE A 211 -27.25 -0.02 11.81
C ILE A 211 -28.31 0.38 10.77
N TYR A 212 -27.97 0.43 9.48
CA TYR A 212 -28.95 0.70 8.42
C TYR A 212 -30.08 -0.34 8.39
N ILE A 213 -29.75 -1.63 8.52
CA ILE A 213 -30.75 -2.71 8.61
C ILE A 213 -31.67 -2.49 9.80
N ALA A 214 -31.13 -2.13 10.96
CA ALA A 214 -31.89 -1.81 12.15
C ALA A 214 -32.80 -0.57 11.98
N LEU A 215 -32.35 0.45 11.25
CA LEU A 215 -33.13 1.65 10.93
C LEU A 215 -34.26 1.37 9.93
N ILE A 216 -34.10 0.40 9.05
CA ILE A 216 -35.10 0.00 8.06
C ILE A 216 -36.15 -0.93 8.67
N ASP A 217 -35.72 -1.98 9.36
CA ASP A 217 -36.56 -3.03 9.94
C ASP A 217 -36.24 -3.22 11.43
N ASN A 218 -36.76 -2.31 12.26
CA ASN A 218 -36.53 -2.33 13.71
C ASN A 218 -37.04 -3.61 14.39
N LYS A 219 -37.95 -4.37 13.76
CA LYS A 219 -38.44 -5.65 14.29
C LYS A 219 -37.32 -6.67 14.39
N LYS A 220 -36.29 -6.59 13.54
CA LYS A 220 -35.11 -7.46 13.61
C LYS A 220 -34.31 -7.27 14.90
N LEU A 221 -34.40 -6.10 15.56
CA LEU A 221 -33.75 -5.86 16.86
C LEU A 221 -34.39 -6.66 18.00
N ASN A 222 -35.66 -7.03 17.88
CA ASN A 222 -36.34 -7.87 18.87
C ASN A 222 -36.23 -9.36 18.53
N ASP A 223 -35.63 -9.71 17.40
CA ASP A 223 -35.45 -11.09 16.96
C ASP A 223 -34.11 -11.63 17.46
N TRP A 224 -34.15 -12.53 18.46
CA TRP A 224 -32.94 -13.15 18.98
C TRP A 224 -32.15 -13.92 17.91
N ARG A 225 -32.81 -14.43 16.87
CA ARG A 225 -32.15 -15.14 15.75
C ARG A 225 -31.28 -14.18 14.95
N HIS A 226 -31.69 -12.92 14.84
CA HIS A 226 -30.88 -11.85 14.26
C HIS A 226 -29.59 -11.68 15.06
N TRP A 227 -29.71 -11.45 16.37
CA TRP A 227 -28.53 -11.24 17.23
C TRP A 227 -27.60 -12.45 17.28
N VAL A 228 -28.13 -13.67 17.32
CA VAL A 228 -27.32 -14.88 17.25
C VAL A 228 -26.62 -15.02 15.91
N SER A 229 -27.34 -14.83 14.80
CA SER A 229 -26.77 -14.89 13.45
C SER A 229 -25.64 -13.87 13.28
N TRP A 230 -25.92 -12.59 13.55
CA TRP A 230 -24.94 -11.51 13.40
C TRP A 230 -23.82 -11.63 14.44
N GLY A 231 -24.12 -12.07 15.67
CA GLY A 231 -23.14 -12.37 16.69
C GLY A 231 -22.11 -13.40 16.22
N ILE A 232 -22.56 -14.49 15.58
CA ILE A 232 -21.66 -15.52 15.02
C ILE A 232 -20.94 -15.01 13.79
N LEU A 233 -21.62 -14.38 12.83
CA LEU A 233 -20.98 -13.89 11.60
C LEU A 233 -19.84 -12.90 11.89
N PHE A 234 -20.05 -12.02 12.88
CA PHE A 234 -19.11 -10.94 13.19
C PHE A 234 -18.19 -11.23 14.38
N SER A 235 -18.33 -12.36 15.07
CA SER A 235 -17.37 -12.78 16.09
C SER A 235 -15.99 -13.09 15.49
N PHE A 236 -15.89 -13.38 14.19
CA PHE A 236 -14.62 -13.47 13.48
C PHE A 236 -13.94 -12.11 13.27
N ALA A 237 -14.72 -11.05 13.04
CA ALA A 237 -14.22 -9.71 12.73
C ALA A 237 -14.01 -8.84 13.97
N VAL A 238 -14.86 -9.00 15.00
CA VAL A 238 -14.74 -8.35 16.29
C VAL A 238 -14.20 -9.39 17.25
N PRO A 239 -13.10 -9.13 17.98
CA PRO A 239 -12.62 -9.99 19.07
C PRO A 239 -13.60 -10.04 20.25
N ILE A 240 -14.89 -10.34 20.05
CA ILE A 240 -15.80 -10.77 21.13
C ILE A 240 -15.21 -12.01 21.79
N TYR A 241 -14.51 -12.85 21.02
CA TYR A 241 -13.71 -13.93 21.57
C TYR A 241 -12.54 -13.48 22.44
N PHE A 242 -12.09 -12.22 22.40
CA PHE A 242 -11.10 -11.69 23.35
C PHE A 242 -11.59 -11.86 24.79
N LEU A 243 -12.88 -11.62 25.06
CA LEU A 243 -13.47 -11.84 26.39
C LEU A 243 -13.50 -13.33 26.75
N ILE A 244 -13.82 -14.20 25.80
CA ILE A 244 -13.84 -15.66 26.00
C ILE A 244 -12.42 -16.22 26.20
N PHE A 245 -11.42 -15.73 25.47
CA PHE A 245 -10.02 -16.18 25.54
C PHE A 245 -9.23 -15.54 26.67
N TYR A 246 -9.68 -14.39 27.19
CA TYR A 246 -9.23 -13.87 28.47
C TYR A 246 -9.62 -14.82 29.61
N ILE A 247 -10.82 -15.43 29.52
CA ILE A 247 -11.36 -16.34 30.54
C ILE A 247 -10.86 -17.79 30.33
N ILE A 248 -10.74 -18.25 29.08
CA ILE A 248 -10.31 -19.61 28.72
C ILE A 248 -9.15 -19.51 27.71
N PRO A 249 -7.91 -19.31 28.19
CA PRO A 249 -6.77 -19.03 27.34
C PRO A 249 -6.37 -20.18 26.40
N SER A 250 -6.78 -21.42 26.70
CA SER A 250 -6.51 -22.63 25.90
C SER A 250 -7.29 -22.67 24.57
N LEU A 251 -8.36 -21.88 24.41
CA LEU A 251 -9.14 -21.84 23.16
C LEU A 251 -8.58 -20.83 22.13
N SER A 252 -7.56 -20.06 22.49
CA SER A 252 -6.99 -19.00 21.65
C SER A 252 -6.26 -19.50 20.38
N ASP A 253 -5.96 -20.80 20.30
CA ASP A 253 -5.35 -21.47 19.14
C ASP A 253 -6.35 -22.27 18.28
N HIS A 254 -7.65 -22.17 18.59
CA HIS A 254 -8.73 -22.87 17.88
C HIS A 254 -9.89 -21.95 17.47
N GLN A 255 -9.64 -20.65 17.34
CA GLN A 255 -10.68 -19.62 17.14
C GLN A 255 -11.43 -19.82 15.84
N VAL A 256 -10.70 -20.09 14.75
CA VAL A 256 -11.28 -20.26 13.41
C VAL A 256 -12.11 -21.54 13.37
N ALA A 257 -11.59 -22.62 13.96
CA ALA A 257 -12.30 -23.90 14.02
C ALA A 257 -13.61 -23.79 14.81
N LEU A 258 -13.57 -23.16 16.00
CA LEU A 258 -14.78 -22.93 16.82
C LEU A 258 -15.79 -22.06 16.09
N TRP A 259 -15.34 -21.00 15.42
CA TRP A 259 -16.19 -20.12 14.64
C TRP A 259 -16.90 -20.87 13.51
N LEU A 260 -16.18 -21.68 12.72
CA LEU A 260 -16.75 -22.50 11.66
C LEU A 260 -17.75 -23.54 12.20
N LEU A 261 -17.44 -24.19 13.34
CA LEU A 261 -18.35 -25.13 13.98
C LEU A 261 -19.66 -24.46 14.42
N LEU A 262 -19.58 -23.24 14.97
CA LEU A 262 -20.77 -22.46 15.32
C LEU A 262 -21.59 -22.09 14.08
N MET A 263 -20.96 -21.66 12.99
CA MET A 263 -21.67 -21.39 11.73
C MET A 263 -22.41 -22.62 11.22
N VAL A 264 -21.75 -23.79 11.18
CA VAL A 264 -22.36 -25.04 10.72
C VAL A 264 -23.48 -25.48 11.65
N PHE A 265 -23.26 -25.45 12.96
CA PHE A 265 -24.28 -25.82 13.96
C PHE A 265 -25.54 -24.97 13.81
N PHE A 266 -25.40 -23.64 13.73
CA PHE A 266 -26.56 -22.74 13.59
C PHE A 266 -27.20 -22.80 12.20
N ALA A 267 -26.44 -23.08 11.14
CA ALA A 267 -27.00 -23.40 9.83
C ALA A 267 -27.90 -24.65 9.90
N VAL A 268 -27.42 -25.74 10.51
CA VAL A 268 -28.21 -26.98 10.66
C VAL A 268 -29.44 -26.73 11.55
N PHE A 269 -29.28 -26.02 12.66
CA PHE A 269 -30.37 -25.70 13.59
C PHE A 269 -31.47 -24.85 12.92
N PHE A 270 -31.09 -23.76 12.24
CA PHE A 270 -32.06 -22.92 11.52
C PHE A 270 -32.67 -23.67 10.33
N GLY A 271 -31.90 -24.51 9.64
CA GLY A 271 -32.40 -25.38 8.58
C GLY A 271 -33.48 -26.33 9.08
N TYR A 272 -33.20 -27.08 10.14
CA TYR A 272 -34.17 -27.96 10.80
C TYR A 272 -35.46 -27.21 11.16
N LYS A 273 -35.33 -26.04 11.83
CA LYS A 273 -36.50 -25.22 12.19
C LYS A 273 -37.27 -24.72 10.97
N THR A 274 -36.59 -24.42 9.87
CA THR A 274 -37.23 -24.03 8.60
C THR A 274 -38.09 -25.16 8.06
N PHE A 275 -37.59 -26.39 8.05
CA PHE A 275 -38.33 -27.54 7.49
C PHE A 275 -39.47 -28.06 8.40
N THR A 276 -39.41 -27.81 9.71
CA THR A 276 -40.46 -28.25 10.65
C THR A 276 -41.59 -27.24 10.86
N HIS A 277 -41.38 -25.96 10.53
CA HIS A 277 -42.41 -24.92 10.67
C HIS A 277 -43.12 -24.65 9.35
N LYS A 278 -44.32 -24.04 9.40
CA LYS A 278 -45.09 -23.59 8.23
C LYS A 278 -45.39 -22.09 8.30
N GLY A 279 -45.72 -21.49 7.16
CA GLY A 279 -46.19 -20.10 7.05
C GLY A 279 -45.11 -19.05 7.40
N LYS A 280 -45.48 -17.99 8.12
CA LYS A 280 -44.57 -16.88 8.46
C LYS A 280 -43.36 -17.32 9.30
N ALA A 281 -43.54 -18.31 10.17
CA ALA A 281 -42.44 -18.86 10.97
C ALA A 281 -41.39 -19.53 10.07
N GLN A 282 -41.83 -20.34 9.08
CA GLN A 282 -40.96 -20.97 8.10
C GLN A 282 -40.15 -19.94 7.32
N GLN A 283 -40.77 -18.86 6.83
CA GLN A 283 -40.08 -17.80 6.09
C GLN A 283 -38.99 -17.13 6.94
N SER A 284 -39.29 -16.88 8.21
CA SER A 284 -38.36 -16.23 9.12
C SER A 284 -37.17 -17.11 9.48
N TRP A 285 -37.38 -18.40 9.78
CA TRP A 285 -36.29 -19.36 9.96
C TRP A 285 -35.49 -19.57 8.66
N GLY A 286 -36.18 -19.65 7.54
CA GLY A 286 -35.59 -19.84 6.21
C GLY A 286 -34.65 -18.71 5.82
N LEU A 287 -34.95 -17.46 6.20
CA LEU A 287 -34.05 -16.33 6.00
C LEU A 287 -32.72 -16.51 6.74
N TYR A 288 -32.76 -16.83 8.03
CA TYR A 288 -31.53 -17.00 8.84
C TYR A 288 -30.76 -18.25 8.45
N PHE A 289 -31.45 -19.33 8.07
CA PHE A 289 -30.84 -20.49 7.44
C PHE A 289 -30.07 -20.09 6.17
N ALA A 290 -30.73 -19.38 5.26
CA ALA A 290 -30.10 -18.91 4.02
C ALA A 290 -28.89 -18.01 4.31
N ILE A 291 -29.00 -17.05 5.25
CA ILE A 291 -27.91 -16.17 5.67
C ILE A 291 -26.69 -16.97 6.17
N MET A 292 -26.90 -17.98 7.04
CA MET A 292 -25.79 -18.83 7.52
C MET A 292 -25.15 -19.62 6.38
N VAL A 293 -25.97 -20.25 5.53
CA VAL A 293 -25.48 -21.07 4.42
C VAL A 293 -24.67 -20.24 3.43
N VAL A 294 -25.17 -19.08 3.00
CA VAL A 294 -24.44 -18.25 2.03
C VAL A 294 -23.20 -17.60 2.62
N ALA A 295 -23.16 -17.34 3.93
CA ALA A 295 -21.94 -16.89 4.59
C ALA A 295 -20.85 -17.98 4.55
N ILE A 296 -21.23 -19.25 4.83
CA ILE A 296 -20.31 -20.39 4.70
C ILE A 296 -19.83 -20.50 3.25
N ILE A 297 -20.74 -20.47 2.27
CA ILE A 297 -20.40 -20.53 0.84
C ILE A 297 -19.45 -19.38 0.45
N GLY A 298 -19.74 -18.15 0.88
CA GLY A 298 -18.89 -16.99 0.62
C GLY A 298 -17.48 -17.14 1.19
N PHE A 299 -17.32 -17.85 2.31
CA PHE A 299 -16.02 -18.11 2.93
C PHE A 299 -15.22 -19.26 2.28
N THR A 300 -15.87 -20.12 1.47
CA THR A 300 -15.24 -21.30 0.86
C THR A 300 -13.98 -21.05 0.02
N PRO A 301 -13.73 -19.88 -0.61
CA PRO A 301 -12.46 -19.67 -1.32
C PRO A 301 -11.24 -19.85 -0.43
N HIS A 302 -11.33 -19.69 0.90
CA HIS A 302 -10.21 -19.97 1.82
C HIS A 302 -9.79 -21.44 1.87
N ILE A 303 -10.64 -22.38 1.42
CA ILE A 303 -10.27 -23.80 1.26
C ILE A 303 -9.12 -23.96 0.26
N TYR A 304 -8.96 -23.01 -0.67
CA TYR A 304 -7.80 -22.93 -1.57
C TYR A 304 -6.47 -22.98 -0.81
N LEU A 305 -6.37 -22.26 0.32
CA LEU A 305 -5.13 -22.08 1.06
C LEU A 305 -4.52 -23.40 1.56
N PRO A 306 -5.21 -24.24 2.36
CA PRO A 306 -4.65 -25.51 2.81
C PRO A 306 -4.42 -26.50 1.67
N ILE A 307 -5.28 -26.52 0.64
CA ILE A 307 -5.10 -27.39 -0.51
C ILE A 307 -3.81 -27.03 -1.24
N ARG A 308 -3.63 -25.77 -1.62
CA ARG A 308 -2.44 -25.35 -2.36
C ARG A 308 -1.20 -25.45 -1.50
N ALA A 309 -1.24 -25.05 -0.24
CA ALA A 309 -0.09 -25.20 0.67
C ALA A 309 0.37 -26.67 0.79
N ALA A 310 -0.55 -27.63 0.80
CA ALA A 310 -0.22 -29.07 0.81
C ALA A 310 0.50 -29.53 -0.47
N HIS A 311 0.24 -28.90 -1.61
CA HIS A 311 0.96 -29.12 -2.87
C HIS A 311 2.32 -28.42 -2.94
N LYS A 312 2.71 -27.65 -1.92
CA LYS A 312 4.02 -27.00 -1.80
C LYS A 312 4.41 -26.14 -3.02
N PRO A 313 3.62 -25.11 -3.39
CA PRO A 313 3.99 -24.17 -4.44
C PRO A 313 5.27 -23.42 -4.07
N ALA A 314 5.96 -22.85 -5.08
CA ALA A 314 7.21 -22.11 -4.86
C ALA A 314 7.04 -20.91 -3.91
N ILE A 315 5.90 -20.21 -4.00
CA ILE A 315 5.49 -19.18 -3.05
C ILE A 315 4.41 -19.79 -2.14
N ASN A 316 4.74 -20.01 -0.87
CA ASN A 316 3.89 -20.71 0.09
C ASN A 316 4.00 -20.09 1.50
N GLU A 317 3.67 -18.80 1.61
CA GLU A 317 3.87 -18.06 2.86
C GLU A 317 3.11 -18.68 4.04
N ASN A 318 3.77 -18.79 5.19
CA ASN A 318 3.35 -19.51 6.41
C ASN A 318 2.97 -21.00 6.25
N ASN A 319 2.88 -21.52 5.02
CA ASN A 319 2.48 -22.88 4.72
C ASN A 319 1.20 -23.33 5.49
N PRO A 320 0.01 -22.78 5.17
CA PRO A 320 -1.26 -23.08 5.84
C PRO A 320 -1.84 -24.48 5.52
N ALA A 321 -1.02 -25.50 5.29
CA ALA A 321 -1.43 -26.84 4.85
C ALA A 321 -2.27 -27.66 5.85
N ASN A 322 -2.40 -27.20 7.10
CA ASN A 322 -3.23 -27.84 8.12
C ASN A 322 -4.00 -26.78 8.92
N LEU A 323 -5.03 -27.22 9.66
CA LEU A 323 -5.97 -26.32 10.35
C LEU A 323 -5.27 -25.35 11.32
N ARG A 324 -4.24 -25.80 12.05
CA ARG A 324 -3.50 -24.95 12.98
C ARG A 324 -2.71 -23.86 12.25
N ARG A 325 -1.99 -24.22 11.17
CA ARG A 325 -1.24 -23.24 10.37
C ARG A 325 -2.16 -22.31 9.58
N LEU A 326 -3.30 -22.81 9.11
CA LEU A 326 -4.35 -21.99 8.50
C LEU A 326 -4.88 -20.96 9.49
N GLU A 327 -5.09 -21.33 10.75
CA GLU A 327 -5.49 -20.38 11.79
C GLU A 327 -4.40 -19.33 12.05
N TYR A 328 -3.13 -19.73 12.11
CA TYR A 328 -2.01 -18.80 12.30
C TYR A 328 -1.89 -17.83 11.11
N TYR A 329 -2.16 -18.33 9.91
CA TYR A 329 -2.21 -17.55 8.68
C TYR A 329 -3.34 -16.53 8.68
N LEU A 330 -4.59 -16.97 8.85
CA LEU A 330 -5.76 -16.08 8.88
C LEU A 330 -5.68 -15.07 10.03
N GLY A 331 -5.14 -15.50 11.17
CA GLY A 331 -4.91 -14.64 12.35
C GLY A 331 -3.67 -13.75 12.25
N ARG A 332 -2.91 -13.81 11.15
CA ARG A 332 -1.71 -12.97 10.93
C ARG A 332 -0.65 -13.08 12.05
N LYS A 333 -0.58 -14.24 12.74
CA LYS A 333 0.26 -14.43 13.93
C LYS A 333 1.76 -14.19 13.69
N GLN A 334 2.23 -14.28 12.44
CA GLN A 334 3.62 -14.00 12.09
C GLN A 334 4.06 -12.55 12.32
N TYR A 335 3.13 -11.59 12.29
CA TYR A 335 3.44 -10.17 12.46
C TYR A 335 3.41 -9.73 13.94
N GLY A 336 3.19 -10.65 14.88
CA GLY A 336 3.10 -10.39 16.31
C GLY A 336 1.66 -10.38 16.86
N GLU A 337 1.55 -10.45 18.19
CA GLU A 337 0.27 -10.66 18.92
C GLU A 337 -0.31 -9.37 19.53
N GLU A 338 0.13 -8.17 19.12
CA GLU A 338 -0.43 -6.93 19.70
C GLU A 338 -1.89 -6.73 19.28
N SER A 339 -2.80 -6.79 20.26
CA SER A 339 -4.22 -6.56 20.02
C SER A 339 -4.46 -5.14 19.51
N MET A 340 -5.08 -5.02 18.34
CA MET A 340 -5.50 -3.71 17.79
C MET A 340 -6.45 -2.96 18.73
N ILE A 341 -7.25 -3.66 19.54
CA ILE A 341 -8.10 -3.04 20.56
C ILE A 341 -7.24 -2.43 21.68
N VAL A 342 -6.22 -3.14 22.15
CA VAL A 342 -5.30 -2.58 23.16
C VAL A 342 -4.52 -1.40 22.57
N ARG A 343 -4.02 -1.58 21.35
CA ARG A 343 -3.31 -0.55 20.59
C ARG A 343 -4.15 0.72 20.40
N MET A 344 -5.46 0.64 20.15
CA MET A 344 -6.28 1.84 19.98
C MET A 344 -6.48 2.65 21.27
N PHE A 345 -6.29 2.07 22.46
CA PHE A 345 -6.42 2.79 23.74
C PHE A 345 -5.09 3.34 24.29
N LYS A 346 -3.93 2.81 23.86
CA LYS A 346 -2.60 3.36 24.19
C LYS A 346 -2.10 4.29 23.08
N ARG A 347 -2.20 5.60 23.24
CA ARG A 347 -1.87 6.54 22.15
C ARG A 347 -0.39 6.52 21.77
N ARG A 348 -0.10 6.26 20.47
CA ARG A 348 1.26 6.10 19.89
C ARG A 348 1.75 7.32 19.14
N GLY A 349 0.88 8.30 18.88
CA GLY A 349 1.28 9.59 18.32
C GLY A 349 0.38 10.73 18.73
N MET A 350 0.80 11.96 18.45
CA MET A 350 0.01 13.15 18.75
C MET A 350 -1.23 13.24 17.84
N LEU A 351 -2.38 13.59 18.42
CA LEU A 351 -3.62 13.76 17.64
C LEU A 351 -3.45 14.79 16.53
N LYS A 352 -2.72 15.89 16.78
CA LYS A 352 -2.44 16.89 15.74
C LYS A 352 -1.71 16.28 14.53
N HIS A 353 -0.85 15.29 14.74
CA HIS A 353 -0.10 14.66 13.67
C HIS A 353 -0.97 13.67 12.90
N GLN A 354 -1.71 12.82 13.61
CA GLN A 354 -2.59 11.83 12.99
C GLN A 354 -3.77 12.47 12.22
N PHE A 355 -4.35 13.55 12.76
CA PHE A 355 -5.45 14.28 12.10
C PHE A 355 -4.94 15.33 11.10
N GLY A 356 -3.71 15.81 11.26
CA GLY A 356 -3.12 16.86 10.43
C GLY A 356 -2.47 16.33 9.16
N ASP A 357 -1.40 16.97 8.75
CA ASP A 357 -0.63 16.69 7.53
C ASP A 357 0.79 16.23 7.84
N TYR A 358 0.98 15.58 8.99
CA TYR A 358 2.28 15.01 9.35
C TYR A 358 2.64 13.88 8.36
N PRO A 359 3.90 13.78 7.92
CA PRO A 359 4.35 12.77 6.96
C PRO A 359 3.95 11.34 7.37
N HIS A 360 3.69 10.48 6.39
CA HIS A 360 3.46 9.04 6.57
C HIS A 360 2.19 8.61 7.32
N MET A 361 1.42 9.52 7.91
CA MET A 361 0.18 9.14 8.62
C MET A 361 -0.90 10.22 8.73
N GLY A 362 -0.62 11.47 8.38
CA GLY A 362 -1.56 12.59 8.57
C GLY A 362 -2.77 12.50 7.65
N PHE A 363 -3.95 12.23 8.22
CA PHE A 363 -5.18 12.08 7.44
C PHE A 363 -5.53 13.33 6.62
N TRP A 364 -5.37 14.53 7.19
CA TRP A 364 -5.67 15.76 6.44
C TRP A 364 -4.68 15.99 5.30
N GLY A 365 -3.42 15.56 5.48
CA GLY A 365 -2.41 15.53 4.43
C GLY A 365 -2.87 14.70 3.23
N TYR A 366 -3.29 13.47 3.48
CA TYR A 366 -3.82 12.60 2.42
C TYR A 366 -5.12 13.13 1.84
N PHE A 367 -6.02 13.63 2.67
CA PHE A 367 -7.33 14.08 2.23
C PHE A 367 -7.26 15.30 1.32
N LYS A 368 -6.41 16.29 1.64
CA LYS A 368 -6.29 17.53 0.86
C LYS A 368 -5.69 17.29 -0.54
N GLU A 369 -4.97 16.19 -0.73
CA GLU A 369 -4.42 15.78 -2.02
C GLU A 369 -5.42 15.09 -2.94
N GLN A 370 -6.58 14.63 -2.44
CA GLN A 370 -7.46 13.78 -3.24
C GLN A 370 -8.19 14.51 -4.38
N TYR A 371 -8.77 15.69 -4.14
CA TYR A 371 -9.79 16.25 -5.06
C TYR A 371 -9.44 17.59 -5.69
N SER A 372 -8.32 18.21 -5.31
CA SER A 372 -8.03 19.57 -5.77
C SER A 372 -6.55 19.88 -5.82
N ASN A 373 -6.20 20.67 -6.83
CA ASN A 373 -4.86 21.16 -7.04
C ASN A 373 -4.54 22.30 -6.04
N GLU A 374 -3.37 22.20 -5.40
CA GLU A 374 -2.91 23.16 -4.40
C GLU A 374 -2.77 24.60 -4.94
N LYS A 375 -2.56 24.76 -6.25
CA LYS A 375 -2.41 26.06 -6.92
C LYS A 375 -3.64 26.96 -6.81
N TRP A 376 -4.82 26.39 -6.51
CA TRP A 376 -6.08 27.13 -6.39
C TRP A 376 -6.27 27.86 -5.04
N GLY A 377 -5.30 27.78 -4.13
CA GLY A 377 -5.39 28.44 -2.81
C GLY A 377 -6.66 28.04 -2.06
N LEU A 378 -7.47 29.00 -1.62
CA LEU A 378 -8.72 28.72 -0.90
C LEU A 378 -9.79 27.99 -1.73
N LEU A 379 -9.79 28.15 -3.06
CA LEU A 379 -10.79 27.51 -3.93
C LEU A 379 -10.62 25.99 -3.98
N ARG A 380 -9.45 25.46 -3.60
CA ARG A 380 -9.20 24.01 -3.50
C ARG A 380 -10.15 23.31 -2.52
N TYR A 381 -10.73 24.04 -1.56
CA TYR A 381 -11.65 23.48 -0.57
C TYR A 381 -13.10 23.41 -1.05
N LEU A 382 -13.41 23.85 -2.28
CA LEU A 382 -14.76 23.81 -2.82
C LEU A 382 -15.34 22.38 -2.84
N PRO A 383 -14.64 21.34 -3.33
CA PRO A 383 -15.14 19.96 -3.25
C PRO A 383 -15.40 19.54 -1.80
N PHE A 384 -14.51 19.89 -0.86
CA PHE A 384 -14.70 19.58 0.56
C PHE A 384 -16.00 20.18 1.12
N LEU A 385 -16.25 21.47 0.87
CA LEU A 385 -17.49 22.13 1.31
C LEU A 385 -18.73 21.48 0.69
N PHE A 386 -18.67 21.09 -0.59
CA PHE A 386 -19.76 20.38 -1.25
C PHE A 386 -19.96 18.95 -0.73
N GLY A 387 -18.89 18.27 -0.29
CA GLY A 387 -19.00 16.97 0.40
C GLY A 387 -19.70 17.10 1.74
N LEU A 388 -19.35 18.10 2.55
CA LEU A 388 -20.06 18.40 3.81
C LEU A 388 -21.53 18.77 3.57
N PHE A 389 -21.80 19.60 2.54
CA PHE A 389 -23.16 19.95 2.14
C PHE A 389 -23.96 18.72 1.68
N GLY A 390 -23.35 17.83 0.88
CA GLY A 390 -23.94 16.57 0.45
C GLY A 390 -24.26 15.63 1.61
N MET A 391 -23.37 15.55 2.61
CA MET A 391 -23.61 14.80 3.84
C MET A 391 -24.78 15.38 4.64
N PHE A 392 -24.76 16.69 4.87
CA PHE A 392 -25.82 17.40 5.60
C PHE A 392 -27.19 17.22 4.95
N ILE A 393 -27.30 17.43 3.63
CA ILE A 393 -28.58 17.33 2.94
C ILE A 393 -29.09 15.89 2.90
N SER A 394 -28.18 14.91 2.77
CA SER A 394 -28.53 13.49 2.82
C SER A 394 -29.11 13.11 4.18
N LEU A 395 -28.45 13.50 5.28
CA LEU A 395 -28.94 13.25 6.64
C LEU A 395 -30.28 13.95 6.92
N ARG A 396 -30.46 15.17 6.39
CA ARG A 396 -31.68 15.96 6.61
C ARG A 396 -32.89 15.46 5.82
N ARG A 397 -32.70 15.02 4.58
CA ARG A 397 -33.79 14.71 3.64
C ARG A 397 -34.00 13.20 3.46
N SER A 398 -32.99 12.40 3.70
CA SER A 398 -33.02 10.94 3.61
C SER A 398 -32.19 10.33 4.73
N PHE A 399 -32.64 10.50 5.97
CA PHE A 399 -31.86 10.13 7.15
C PHE A 399 -31.27 8.71 7.08
N LYS A 400 -32.05 7.72 6.66
CA LYS A 400 -31.58 6.32 6.58
C LYS A 400 -30.41 6.16 5.59
N ASN A 401 -30.57 6.60 4.34
CA ASN A 401 -29.51 6.45 3.32
C ASN A 401 -28.34 7.41 3.59
N GLY A 402 -28.63 8.63 4.04
CA GLY A 402 -27.62 9.59 4.46
C GLY A 402 -26.79 9.10 5.64
N PHE A 403 -27.41 8.43 6.62
CA PHE A 403 -26.71 7.81 7.74
C PHE A 403 -25.78 6.71 7.25
N LEU A 404 -26.23 5.81 6.35
CA LEU A 404 -25.37 4.76 5.80
C LEU A 404 -24.09 5.34 5.19
N LEU A 405 -24.22 6.33 4.29
CA LEU A 405 -23.08 6.96 3.62
C LEU A 405 -22.18 7.72 4.59
N ALA A 406 -22.77 8.51 5.51
CA ALA A 406 -22.04 9.29 6.49
C ALA A 406 -21.31 8.39 7.51
N ALA A 407 -21.96 7.33 7.99
CA ALA A 407 -21.37 6.39 8.94
C ALA A 407 -20.18 5.66 8.31
N ILE A 408 -20.28 5.20 7.06
CA ILE A 408 -19.15 4.57 6.37
C ILE A 408 -17.99 5.56 6.26
N PHE A 409 -18.25 6.80 5.83
CA PHE A 409 -17.23 7.85 5.76
C PHE A 409 -16.57 8.12 7.12
N LEU A 410 -17.36 8.28 8.19
CA LEU A 410 -16.84 8.58 9.53
C LEU A 410 -16.04 7.41 10.13
N ILE A 411 -16.50 6.16 9.94
CA ILE A 411 -15.78 4.96 10.37
C ILE A 411 -14.45 4.84 9.63
N SER A 412 -14.46 5.02 8.31
CA SER A 412 -13.26 4.89 7.47
C SER A 412 -12.33 6.11 7.52
N SER A 413 -12.72 7.20 8.17
CA SER A 413 -11.86 8.37 8.42
C SER A 413 -11.50 8.46 9.91
N LEU A 414 -12.30 9.18 10.70
CA LEU A 414 -12.06 9.44 12.12
C LEU A 414 -11.97 8.14 12.92
N GLY A 415 -12.81 7.15 12.60
CA GLY A 415 -12.77 5.83 13.25
C GLY A 415 -11.43 5.12 13.03
N LEU A 416 -10.92 5.10 11.80
CA LEU A 416 -9.64 4.49 11.47
C LEU A 416 -8.45 5.23 12.07
N ILE A 417 -8.48 6.56 12.15
CA ILE A 417 -7.42 7.32 12.84
C ILE A 417 -7.29 6.82 14.29
N LEU A 418 -8.42 6.71 15.00
CA LEU A 418 -8.44 6.27 16.38
C LEU A 418 -8.06 4.79 16.54
N TYR A 419 -8.52 3.94 15.62
CA TYR A 419 -8.32 2.49 15.63
C TYR A 419 -6.88 2.08 15.26
N LEU A 420 -6.35 2.60 14.15
CA LEU A 420 -5.01 2.27 13.66
C LEU A 420 -3.92 2.86 14.54
N ASN A 421 -4.16 4.08 15.06
CA ASN A 421 -3.26 4.75 16.00
C ASN A 421 -1.81 4.69 15.52
N PHE A 422 -1.54 5.33 14.39
CA PHE A 422 -0.20 5.37 13.82
C PHE A 422 0.80 6.04 14.77
N ALA A 423 2.02 5.51 14.75
CA ALA A 423 3.10 6.03 15.56
C ALA A 423 3.80 7.18 14.82
N ASP A 424 4.12 8.24 15.54
CA ASP A 424 4.69 9.46 14.99
C ASP A 424 6.16 9.65 15.37
N GLY A 425 6.85 8.57 15.76
CA GLY A 425 8.19 8.63 16.34
C GLY A 425 8.19 9.14 17.79
N THR A 426 7.11 9.75 18.27
CA THR A 426 7.04 10.23 19.66
C THR A 426 6.64 9.10 20.59
N ARG A 427 6.87 9.30 21.91
CA ARG A 427 6.47 8.35 22.97
C ARG A 427 7.21 7.01 22.95
N GLY A 428 8.40 6.96 22.35
CA GLY A 428 9.24 5.76 22.32
C GLY A 428 8.74 4.68 21.36
N GLU A 429 7.95 5.07 20.36
CA GLU A 429 7.46 4.23 19.28
C GLU A 429 8.17 4.64 17.98
N HIS A 430 8.43 3.71 17.06
CA HIS A 430 9.06 4.06 15.78
C HIS A 430 8.12 4.85 14.88
N LEU A 431 8.65 5.83 14.14
CA LEU A 431 7.90 6.53 13.10
C LEU A 431 7.44 5.56 12.01
N GLU A 432 6.25 5.76 11.48
CA GLU A 432 5.80 5.02 10.30
C GLU A 432 6.74 5.30 9.12
N VAL A 433 7.31 4.23 8.57
CA VAL A 433 8.38 4.30 7.54
C VAL A 433 7.83 4.66 6.15
N ARG A 434 6.50 4.71 5.97
CA ARG A 434 5.88 4.98 4.67
C ARG A 434 4.47 5.52 4.81
N ASP A 435 3.98 6.11 3.73
CA ASP A 435 2.60 6.56 3.65
C ASP A 435 1.57 5.45 3.84
N ARG A 436 0.53 5.80 4.60
CA ARG A 436 -0.56 4.91 5.05
C ARG A 436 -1.93 5.35 4.51
N ASP A 437 -1.94 6.16 3.46
CA ASP A 437 -3.13 6.70 2.81
C ASP A 437 -4.11 5.61 2.32
N TYR A 438 -3.59 4.47 1.84
CA TYR A 438 -4.39 3.33 1.35
C TYR A 438 -5.39 2.77 2.38
N PHE A 439 -5.13 2.90 3.68
CA PHE A 439 -6.10 2.54 4.73
C PHE A 439 -7.35 3.43 4.70
N PHE A 440 -7.20 4.68 4.30
CA PHE A 440 -8.28 5.69 4.24
C PHE A 440 -8.98 5.74 2.88
N THR A 441 -8.58 4.91 1.92
CA THR A 441 -9.24 4.79 0.61
C THR A 441 -10.77 4.73 0.68
N PRO A 442 -11.41 3.96 1.60
CA PRO A 442 -12.86 3.99 1.70
C PRO A 442 -13.39 5.38 2.07
N ALA A 443 -12.72 6.13 2.95
CA ALA A 443 -13.16 7.49 3.28
C ALA A 443 -13.16 8.38 2.03
N PHE A 444 -12.16 8.24 1.17
CA PHE A 444 -12.08 9.01 -0.08
C PHE A 444 -13.25 8.64 -1.02
N ILE A 445 -13.51 7.35 -1.24
CA ILE A 445 -14.65 6.89 -2.06
C ILE A 445 -15.98 7.48 -1.60
N TYR A 446 -16.31 7.32 -0.32
CA TYR A 446 -17.59 7.76 0.20
C TYR A 446 -17.68 9.29 0.28
N PHE A 447 -16.57 9.98 0.51
CA PHE A 447 -16.57 11.44 0.45
C PHE A 447 -16.79 11.95 -0.98
N ALA A 448 -16.20 11.34 -2.01
CA ALA A 448 -16.46 11.68 -3.41
C ALA A 448 -17.95 11.46 -3.81
N ILE A 449 -18.57 10.39 -3.29
CA ILE A 449 -20.03 10.18 -3.43
C ILE A 449 -20.80 11.34 -2.79
N LEU A 450 -20.42 11.77 -1.58
CA LEU A 450 -21.05 12.90 -0.90
C LEU A 450 -20.85 14.22 -1.66
N ILE A 451 -19.67 14.45 -2.24
CA ILE A 451 -19.39 15.61 -3.12
C ILE A 451 -20.37 15.61 -4.29
N GLY A 452 -20.51 14.47 -4.98
CA GLY A 452 -21.42 14.33 -6.11
C GLY A 452 -22.89 14.57 -5.72
N ILE A 453 -23.32 14.10 -4.54
CA ILE A 453 -24.66 14.38 -4.01
C ILE A 453 -24.84 15.88 -3.76
N GLY A 454 -23.84 16.53 -3.18
CA GLY A 454 -23.83 17.97 -2.92
C GLY A 454 -23.98 18.79 -4.20
N PHE A 455 -23.13 18.53 -5.20
CA PHE A 455 -23.22 19.21 -6.50
C PHE A 455 -24.52 18.91 -7.23
N GLY A 456 -24.97 17.65 -7.23
CA GLY A 456 -26.20 17.23 -7.90
C GLY A 456 -27.44 17.91 -7.33
N PHE A 457 -27.54 17.96 -6.00
CA PHE A 457 -28.62 18.67 -5.31
C PHE A 457 -28.55 20.19 -5.50
N PHE A 458 -27.35 20.77 -5.45
CA PHE A 458 -27.17 22.20 -5.69
C PHE A 458 -27.62 22.58 -7.10
N LEU A 459 -27.13 21.90 -8.14
CA LEU A 459 -27.47 22.20 -9.53
C LEU A 459 -28.97 21.98 -9.81
N SER A 460 -29.59 20.98 -9.20
CA SER A 460 -31.04 20.74 -9.36
C SER A 460 -31.89 21.87 -8.77
N ARG A 461 -31.46 22.47 -7.65
CA ARG A 461 -32.16 23.58 -6.98
C ARG A 461 -31.78 24.97 -7.46
N PHE A 462 -30.60 25.11 -8.03
CA PHE A 462 -30.08 26.39 -8.51
C PHE A 462 -30.87 26.92 -9.70
N SER A 463 -31.32 26.06 -10.61
CA SER A 463 -32.10 26.48 -11.78
C SER A 463 -33.45 27.12 -11.40
N PRO A 464 -34.32 26.49 -10.57
CA PRO A 464 -35.54 27.13 -10.10
C PRO A 464 -35.29 28.44 -9.32
N TRP A 465 -34.23 28.48 -8.51
CA TRP A 465 -33.88 29.66 -7.72
C TRP A 465 -33.49 30.85 -8.60
N LEU A 466 -32.64 30.65 -9.63
CA LEU A 466 -32.24 31.71 -10.56
C LEU A 466 -33.42 32.27 -11.35
N LYS A 467 -34.31 31.40 -11.85
CA LYS A 467 -35.49 31.82 -12.62
C LYS A 467 -36.44 32.72 -11.83
N ASN A 468 -36.44 32.61 -10.50
CA ASN A 468 -37.23 33.48 -9.63
C ASN A 468 -36.57 34.85 -9.37
N LYS A 469 -35.30 35.03 -9.76
CA LYS A 469 -34.50 36.22 -9.48
C LYS A 469 -34.13 37.02 -10.72
N ILE A 470 -33.90 36.35 -11.86
CA ILE A 470 -33.41 36.96 -13.09
C ILE A 470 -34.19 36.44 -14.32
N PRO A 471 -34.12 37.15 -15.47
CA PRO A 471 -34.77 36.70 -16.71
C PRO A 471 -34.38 35.28 -17.08
N THR A 472 -35.35 34.53 -17.64
CA THR A 472 -35.19 33.08 -17.88
C THR A 472 -33.97 32.74 -18.75
N TRP A 473 -33.67 33.52 -19.78
CA TRP A 473 -32.50 33.30 -20.64
C TRP A 473 -31.18 33.48 -19.86
N ALA A 474 -31.10 34.51 -19.01
CA ALA A 474 -29.94 34.78 -18.17
C ALA A 474 -29.76 33.69 -17.11
N ALA A 475 -30.87 33.23 -16.49
CA ALA A 475 -30.86 32.09 -15.57
C ALA A 475 -30.29 30.82 -16.22
N TYR A 476 -30.68 30.52 -17.46
CA TYR A 476 -30.11 29.37 -18.17
C TYR A 476 -28.64 29.55 -18.49
N LEU A 477 -28.23 30.73 -18.99
CA LEU A 477 -26.82 31.01 -19.27
C LEU A 477 -25.95 30.89 -18.01
N THR A 478 -26.36 31.51 -16.90
CA THR A 478 -25.67 31.41 -15.60
C THR A 478 -25.60 29.97 -15.13
N TRP A 479 -26.70 29.22 -15.21
CA TRP A 479 -26.70 27.81 -14.82
C TRP A 479 -25.75 26.97 -15.67
N VAL A 480 -25.73 27.17 -16.99
CA VAL A 480 -24.83 26.44 -17.91
C VAL A 480 -23.36 26.75 -17.58
N ILE A 481 -23.02 28.02 -17.35
CA ILE A 481 -21.67 28.41 -16.93
C ILE A 481 -21.28 27.69 -15.63
N VAL A 482 -22.15 27.72 -14.61
CA VAL A 482 -21.89 27.05 -13.34
C VAL A 482 -21.77 25.53 -13.51
N ALA A 483 -22.63 24.91 -14.32
CA ALA A 483 -22.58 23.48 -14.61
C ALA A 483 -21.29 23.08 -15.34
N LEU A 484 -20.81 23.90 -16.28
CA LEU A 484 -19.53 23.70 -16.95
C LEU A 484 -18.35 23.84 -15.97
N LEU A 485 -18.37 24.84 -15.09
CA LEU A 485 -17.35 25.00 -14.05
C LEU A 485 -17.30 23.77 -13.12
N VAL A 486 -18.46 23.21 -12.75
CA VAL A 486 -18.55 21.99 -11.93
C VAL A 486 -18.00 20.76 -12.68
N LEU A 487 -18.16 20.68 -13.99
CA LEU A 487 -17.56 19.62 -14.83
C LEU A 487 -16.04 19.80 -15.06
N LEU A 488 -15.53 21.02 -14.94
CA LEU A 488 -14.10 21.29 -15.06
C LEU A 488 -13.31 20.89 -13.81
N ILE A 489 -13.95 20.76 -12.64
CA ILE A 489 -13.27 20.36 -11.38
C ILE A 489 -12.58 18.99 -11.52
N PRO A 490 -13.26 17.89 -11.94
CA PRO A 490 -12.57 16.62 -12.18
C PRO A 490 -11.47 16.70 -13.24
N PHE A 491 -11.60 17.58 -14.24
CA PHE A 491 -10.57 17.76 -15.26
C PHE A 491 -9.29 18.37 -14.68
N ASP A 492 -9.41 19.36 -13.79
CA ASP A 492 -8.27 19.89 -13.04
C ASP A 492 -7.59 18.80 -12.21
N THR A 493 -8.37 18.02 -11.44
CA THR A 493 -7.85 16.88 -10.65
C THR A 493 -7.15 15.85 -11.54
N PHE A 494 -7.74 15.52 -12.70
CA PHE A 494 -7.14 14.65 -13.71
C PHE A 494 -5.77 15.18 -14.14
N THR A 495 -5.67 16.44 -14.56
CA THR A 495 -4.40 17.00 -15.03
C THR A 495 -3.35 17.09 -13.93
N TYR A 496 -3.76 17.33 -12.68
CA TYR A 496 -2.87 17.42 -11.53
C TYR A 496 -2.25 16.06 -11.18
N HIS A 497 -3.04 14.97 -11.23
CA HIS A 497 -2.59 13.64 -10.85
C HIS A 497 -2.12 12.74 -11.99
N TYR A 498 -2.47 13.04 -13.26
CA TYR A 498 -2.16 12.17 -14.40
C TYR A 498 -0.70 11.76 -14.42
N LYS A 499 0.18 12.74 -14.25
CA LYS A 499 1.60 12.57 -14.38
C LYS A 499 2.28 11.92 -13.16
N THR A 500 1.66 11.91 -11.98
CA THR A 500 2.16 11.21 -10.78
C THR A 500 1.62 9.77 -10.69
N HIS A 501 0.53 9.49 -11.40
CA HIS A 501 -0.12 8.18 -11.43
C HIS A 501 0.07 7.41 -12.74
N ASP A 502 0.73 8.02 -13.72
CA ASP A 502 1.15 7.36 -14.95
C ASP A 502 2.31 6.40 -14.68
N ARG A 503 2.04 5.09 -14.72
CA ARG A 503 3.06 4.03 -14.59
C ARG A 503 3.65 3.62 -15.94
N THR A 504 3.26 4.28 -17.04
CA THR A 504 3.79 3.97 -18.37
C THR A 504 5.31 4.12 -18.38
N GLY A 505 6.00 3.08 -18.86
CA GLY A 505 7.46 3.09 -18.94
C GLY A 505 8.18 2.79 -17.63
N ASP A 506 7.46 2.51 -16.52
CA ASP A 506 8.11 2.04 -15.29
C ASP A 506 8.50 0.57 -15.41
N PHE A 507 9.78 0.34 -15.74
CA PHE A 507 10.40 -0.97 -15.78
C PHE A 507 11.40 -1.17 -14.63
N ALA A 508 11.51 -0.20 -13.71
CA ALA A 508 12.54 -0.22 -12.68
C ALA A 508 12.50 -1.49 -11.81
N PRO A 509 11.34 -2.00 -11.34
CA PRO A 509 11.29 -3.21 -10.53
C PRO A 509 11.79 -4.46 -11.29
N THR A 510 11.36 -4.60 -12.54
CA THR A 510 11.74 -5.71 -13.43
C THR A 510 13.22 -5.68 -13.77
N ASP A 511 13.74 -4.52 -14.16
CA ASP A 511 15.16 -4.36 -14.52
C ASP A 511 16.06 -4.54 -13.28
N TYR A 512 15.63 -4.06 -12.11
CA TYR A 512 16.34 -4.24 -10.85
C TYR A 512 16.49 -5.72 -10.49
N ALA A 513 15.39 -6.47 -10.54
CA ALA A 513 15.41 -7.91 -10.31
C ALA A 513 16.27 -8.65 -11.34
N TYR A 514 16.15 -8.29 -12.62
CA TYR A 514 16.92 -8.92 -13.69
C TYR A 514 18.42 -8.72 -13.50
N ASN A 515 18.84 -7.50 -13.15
CA ASN A 515 20.24 -7.15 -12.94
C ASN A 515 20.83 -7.90 -11.74
N ILE A 516 20.09 -8.01 -10.63
CA ILE A 516 20.50 -8.80 -9.46
C ILE A 516 20.66 -10.29 -9.83
N LEU A 517 19.66 -10.90 -10.46
CA LEU A 517 19.73 -12.32 -10.86
C LEU A 517 20.88 -12.58 -11.82
N SER A 518 21.07 -11.68 -12.80
CA SER A 518 22.12 -11.81 -13.82
C SER A 518 23.53 -11.68 -13.25
N SER A 519 23.68 -11.06 -12.07
CA SER A 519 24.97 -10.95 -11.38
C SER A 519 25.42 -12.23 -10.69
N CYS A 520 24.48 -13.14 -10.40
CA CYS A 520 24.76 -14.35 -9.63
C CYS A 520 25.39 -15.44 -10.52
N GLU A 521 26.36 -16.17 -9.99
CA GLU A 521 26.85 -17.41 -10.62
C GLU A 521 25.76 -18.50 -10.61
N LYS A 522 25.96 -19.57 -11.41
CA LYS A 522 25.00 -20.68 -11.52
C LYS A 522 24.79 -21.34 -10.15
N ASP A 523 23.53 -21.72 -9.87
CA ASP A 523 23.14 -22.46 -8.65
C ASP A 523 23.36 -21.69 -7.33
N ALA A 524 23.54 -20.37 -7.41
CA ALA A 524 23.88 -19.53 -6.26
C ALA A 524 22.77 -19.46 -5.19
N ILE A 525 23.17 -19.09 -3.96
CA ILE A 525 22.29 -18.68 -2.88
C ILE A 525 22.40 -17.16 -2.76
N LEU A 526 21.29 -16.45 -2.88
CA LEU A 526 21.23 -14.99 -2.82
C LEU A 526 20.39 -14.54 -1.62
N PHE A 527 21.02 -13.90 -0.65
CA PHE A 527 20.33 -13.24 0.45
C PHE A 527 19.79 -11.87 0.02
N THR A 528 18.50 -11.65 0.23
CA THR A 528 17.78 -10.39 -0.02
C THR A 528 17.24 -9.80 1.29
N ASN A 529 16.90 -8.52 1.29
CA ASN A 529 16.57 -7.80 2.51
C ASN A 529 15.08 -7.93 2.89
N GLY A 530 14.17 -7.78 1.93
CA GLY A 530 12.72 -7.76 2.20
C GLY A 530 11.87 -7.80 0.94
N ASP A 531 10.71 -7.15 0.97
CA ASP A 531 9.68 -7.32 -0.05
C ASP A 531 10.07 -6.69 -1.40
N ASN A 532 10.59 -5.45 -1.36
CA ASN A 532 10.89 -4.66 -2.56
C ASN A 532 12.04 -5.20 -3.41
N ASP A 533 12.95 -6.00 -2.85
CA ASP A 533 13.97 -6.71 -3.63
C ASP A 533 13.59 -8.17 -3.90
N THR A 534 12.84 -8.84 -3.02
CA THR A 534 12.48 -10.26 -3.18
C THR A 534 11.33 -10.50 -4.16
N PHE A 535 10.23 -9.76 -4.05
CA PHE A 535 9.01 -10.05 -4.82
C PHE A 535 9.20 -9.86 -6.33
N PRO A 536 9.94 -8.84 -6.80
CA PRO A 536 10.33 -8.76 -8.20
C PRO A 536 11.17 -9.95 -8.71
N LEU A 537 12.05 -10.50 -7.86
CA LEU A 537 12.83 -11.69 -8.22
C LEU A 537 11.93 -12.92 -8.35
N TRP A 538 11.00 -13.12 -7.42
CA TRP A 538 10.02 -14.21 -7.50
C TRP A 538 9.14 -14.12 -8.75
N TYR A 539 8.70 -12.92 -9.14
CA TYR A 539 8.01 -12.72 -10.40
C TYR A 539 8.86 -13.16 -11.60
N LEU A 540 10.10 -12.68 -11.70
CA LEU A 540 10.99 -13.04 -12.81
C LEU A 540 11.28 -14.54 -12.86
N GLN A 541 11.50 -15.16 -11.71
CA GLN A 541 11.75 -16.59 -11.62
C GLN A 541 10.51 -17.37 -12.02
N GLU A 542 9.37 -17.16 -11.37
CA GLU A 542 8.19 -18.02 -11.54
C GLU A 542 7.41 -17.76 -12.82
N VAL A 543 7.32 -16.50 -13.26
CA VAL A 543 6.51 -16.08 -14.42
C VAL A 543 7.35 -16.01 -15.68
N GLU A 544 8.51 -15.36 -15.63
CA GLU A 544 9.36 -15.12 -16.81
C GLU A 544 10.43 -16.19 -17.02
N ASN A 545 10.55 -17.16 -16.09
CA ASN A 545 11.55 -18.23 -16.13
C ASN A 545 13.02 -17.75 -16.17
N VAL A 546 13.30 -16.60 -15.57
CA VAL A 546 14.64 -16.03 -15.49
C VAL A 546 15.37 -16.59 -14.28
N ARG A 547 16.55 -17.22 -14.49
CA ARG A 547 17.48 -17.63 -13.42
C ARG A 547 16.81 -18.42 -12.27
N LYS A 548 15.97 -19.41 -12.61
CA LYS A 548 15.37 -20.37 -11.64
C LYS A 548 16.41 -21.20 -10.87
N ASP A 549 17.67 -21.20 -11.30
CA ASP A 549 18.79 -21.86 -10.61
C ASP A 549 19.23 -21.12 -9.33
N VAL A 550 18.96 -19.81 -9.22
CA VAL A 550 19.36 -19.00 -8.06
C VAL A 550 18.34 -19.17 -6.93
N ARG A 551 18.81 -19.58 -5.75
CA ARG A 551 18.01 -19.71 -4.53
C ARG A 551 17.91 -18.36 -3.82
N VAL A 552 16.78 -17.68 -3.94
CA VAL A 552 16.52 -16.40 -3.25
C VAL A 552 16.12 -16.64 -1.80
N VAL A 553 16.83 -16.03 -0.86
CA VAL A 553 16.65 -16.14 0.58
C VAL A 553 16.34 -14.77 1.18
N ASN A 554 15.07 -14.49 1.45
CA ASN A 554 14.60 -13.26 2.08
C ASN A 554 14.91 -13.28 3.58
N LEU A 555 15.75 -12.35 4.04
CA LEU A 555 16.18 -12.28 5.44
C LEU A 555 15.03 -11.95 6.40
N SER A 556 14.07 -11.12 5.99
CA SER A 556 12.90 -10.81 6.80
C SER A 556 12.07 -12.08 7.10
N LEU A 557 11.88 -12.93 6.08
CA LEU A 557 11.20 -14.23 6.22
C LEU A 557 12.07 -15.29 6.90
N LEU A 558 13.41 -15.18 6.86
CA LEU A 558 14.37 -16.10 7.48
C LEU A 558 14.31 -16.13 9.01
N ASN A 559 13.49 -15.27 9.62
CA ASN A 559 13.14 -15.32 11.03
C ASN A 559 12.02 -16.33 11.35
N THR A 560 11.39 -16.93 10.34
CA THR A 560 10.23 -17.82 10.50
C THR A 560 10.58 -19.29 10.24
N ASP A 561 9.98 -20.19 11.03
CA ASP A 561 10.26 -21.62 10.97
C ASP A 561 9.82 -22.28 9.65
N TRP A 562 8.67 -21.85 9.11
CA TRP A 562 8.10 -22.35 7.88
C TRP A 562 9.02 -22.03 6.69
N TYR A 563 9.60 -20.84 6.65
CA TYR A 563 10.45 -20.41 5.55
C TYR A 563 11.78 -21.17 5.62
N ILE A 564 12.38 -21.30 6.80
CA ILE A 564 13.59 -22.13 7.00
C ILE A 564 13.35 -23.57 6.52
N CYS A 565 12.21 -24.16 6.88
CA CYS A 565 11.84 -25.51 6.42
C CYS A 565 11.66 -25.59 4.90
N GLN A 566 11.07 -24.57 4.28
CA GLN A 566 10.88 -24.50 2.84
C GLN A 566 12.21 -24.38 2.10
N LEU A 567 13.11 -23.50 2.56
CA LEU A 567 14.47 -23.35 2.04
C LEU A 567 15.21 -24.70 2.05
N LYS A 568 15.19 -25.39 3.20
CA LYS A 568 15.85 -26.71 3.37
C LYS A 568 15.26 -27.78 2.45
N LYS A 569 13.94 -27.95 2.46
CA LYS A 569 13.27 -29.13 1.87
C LYS A 569 12.85 -28.98 0.42
N GLN A 570 12.57 -27.76 -0.03
CA GLN A 570 12.00 -27.50 -1.35
C GLN A 570 13.01 -26.79 -2.26
N MET A 571 13.75 -25.82 -1.71
CA MET A 571 14.73 -25.04 -2.49
C MET A 571 16.14 -25.63 -2.47
N GLY A 572 16.38 -26.64 -1.63
CA GLY A 572 17.67 -27.32 -1.52
C GLY A 572 18.79 -26.44 -0.97
N VAL A 573 18.44 -25.42 -0.16
CA VAL A 573 19.43 -24.62 0.57
C VAL A 573 20.07 -25.50 1.64
N PRO A 574 21.42 -25.60 1.70
CA PRO A 574 22.10 -26.39 2.71
C PRO A 574 21.83 -25.83 4.11
N ILE A 575 21.16 -26.62 4.96
CA ILE A 575 20.87 -26.30 6.37
C ILE A 575 21.05 -27.59 7.17
N ASP A 576 21.91 -27.53 8.19
CA ASP A 576 22.32 -28.68 9.02
C ASP A 576 21.47 -28.90 10.27
N LEU A 577 20.48 -28.04 10.51
CA LEU A 577 19.52 -28.16 11.61
C LEU A 577 18.40 -29.14 11.28
N ASP A 578 18.03 -29.98 12.25
CA ASP A 578 16.85 -30.86 12.17
C ASP A 578 15.54 -30.09 12.32
N ASP A 579 14.44 -30.68 11.86
CA ASP A 579 13.12 -30.05 11.92
C ASP A 579 12.69 -29.67 13.35
N ASP A 580 13.06 -30.49 14.34
CA ASP A 580 12.75 -30.26 15.75
C ASP A 580 13.66 -29.21 16.44
N GLN A 581 14.73 -28.81 15.75
CA GLN A 581 15.59 -27.68 16.11
C GLN A 581 15.15 -26.37 15.42
N ILE A 582 14.27 -26.44 14.41
CA ILE A 582 13.75 -25.30 13.66
C ILE A 582 12.33 -24.93 14.08
N ILE A 583 11.41 -25.90 14.10
CA ILE A 583 9.98 -25.66 14.26
C ILE A 583 9.68 -25.21 15.69
N GLY A 584 9.13 -24.00 15.82
CA GLY A 584 8.80 -23.40 17.11
C GLY A 584 7.48 -23.95 17.65
N GLU A 585 7.48 -24.38 18.91
CA GLU A 585 6.26 -24.72 19.64
C GLU A 585 6.05 -23.78 20.84
N PRO A 586 4.79 -23.51 21.23
CA PRO A 586 4.50 -22.77 22.46
C PRO A 586 5.21 -23.43 23.65
N PHE A 587 6.09 -22.70 24.33
CA PHE A 587 6.82 -23.22 25.49
C PHE A 587 6.46 -22.52 26.80
N THR A 588 6.08 -21.24 26.73
CA THR A 588 5.60 -20.49 27.90
C THR A 588 4.73 -19.33 27.44
N ARG A 589 3.96 -18.77 28.39
CA ARG A 589 3.08 -17.64 28.15
C ARG A 589 3.37 -16.54 29.18
N ARG A 590 3.57 -15.31 28.71
CA ARG A 590 3.76 -14.13 29.56
C ARG A 590 2.59 -13.17 29.34
N GLY A 591 1.59 -13.25 30.23
CA GLY A 591 0.34 -12.51 30.07
C GLY A 591 -0.42 -12.97 28.81
N THR A 592 -0.63 -12.06 27.86
CA THR A 592 -1.29 -12.39 26.58
C THR A 592 -0.33 -12.92 25.52
N ILE A 593 0.99 -12.82 25.73
CA ILE A 593 1.99 -13.17 24.72
C ILE A 593 2.40 -14.64 24.87
N THR A 594 2.26 -15.41 23.80
CA THR A 594 2.77 -16.78 23.71
C THR A 594 4.21 -16.76 23.17
N LEU A 595 5.14 -17.34 23.91
CA LEU A 595 6.54 -17.46 23.48
C LEU A 595 6.76 -18.84 22.84
N TYR A 596 7.42 -18.84 21.69
CA TYR A 596 7.69 -20.04 20.90
C TYR A 596 9.17 -20.41 20.98
N ARG A 597 9.46 -21.71 21.01
CA ARG A 597 10.83 -22.25 21.00
C ARG A 597 10.82 -23.65 20.37
N PRO A 598 11.88 -24.03 19.64
CA PRO A 598 12.06 -25.41 19.18
C PRO A 598 12.09 -26.44 20.31
N LYS A 599 11.78 -27.70 19.97
CA LYS A 599 11.81 -28.84 20.91
C LYS A 599 13.21 -29.20 21.35
N LYS A 600 14.15 -29.23 20.41
CA LYS A 600 15.53 -29.59 20.65
C LYS A 600 16.44 -28.38 20.50
N SER A 601 17.47 -28.37 21.33
CA SER A 601 18.63 -27.50 21.12
C SER A 601 19.54 -28.09 20.03
N PHE A 602 20.40 -27.24 19.50
CA PHE A 602 21.51 -27.61 18.62
C PHE A 602 22.82 -27.10 19.23
N TYR A 603 23.94 -27.68 18.79
CA TYR A 603 25.27 -27.20 19.14
C TYR A 603 25.67 -26.07 18.19
N ASP A 604 25.86 -24.86 18.72
CA ASP A 604 26.38 -23.71 17.99
C ASP A 604 27.91 -23.81 17.91
N PRO A 605 28.50 -24.10 16.73
CA PRO A 605 29.94 -24.32 16.60
C PRO A 605 30.75 -23.01 16.72
N VAL A 606 30.15 -21.86 16.42
CA VAL A 606 30.81 -20.55 16.48
C VAL A 606 31.02 -20.14 17.94
N ARG A 607 30.01 -20.38 18.78
CA ARG A 607 30.00 -20.00 20.20
C ARG A 607 30.35 -21.14 21.14
N LYS A 608 30.42 -22.37 20.63
CA LYS A 608 30.75 -23.60 21.36
C LYS A 608 29.76 -23.90 22.51
N MET A 609 28.46 -23.76 22.25
CA MET A 609 27.42 -23.97 23.26
C MET A 609 26.15 -24.60 22.67
N ASN A 610 25.38 -25.32 23.50
CA ASN A 610 24.07 -25.82 23.12
C ASN A 610 22.99 -24.74 23.32
N ARG A 611 22.13 -24.54 22.33
CA ARG A 611 21.09 -23.51 22.38
C ARG A 611 19.92 -23.79 21.44
N TYR A 612 18.83 -23.07 21.64
CA TYR A 612 17.65 -23.13 20.78
C TYR A 612 17.72 -22.03 19.72
N LEU A 613 17.05 -22.24 18.59
CA LEU A 613 16.92 -21.26 17.50
C LEU A 613 15.93 -20.15 17.91
N VAL A 614 16.38 -19.25 18.77
CA VAL A 614 15.64 -18.09 19.26
C VAL A 614 16.60 -16.89 19.39
N PRO A 615 16.10 -15.64 19.42
CA PRO A 615 16.94 -14.48 19.68
C PRO A 615 17.63 -14.56 21.05
N PHE A 616 18.88 -14.13 21.13
CA PHE A 616 19.68 -14.17 22.36
C PHE A 616 20.80 -13.11 22.32
N PRO A 617 21.31 -12.65 23.48
CA PRO A 617 22.50 -11.81 23.52
C PRO A 617 23.76 -12.67 23.29
N ASP A 618 24.64 -12.22 22.41
CA ASP A 618 25.92 -12.88 22.15
C ASP A 618 26.79 -12.88 23.42
N PRO A 619 27.32 -14.02 23.88
CA PRO A 619 28.06 -14.10 25.14
C PRO A 619 29.35 -13.27 25.18
N LYS A 620 29.95 -12.96 24.03
CA LYS A 620 31.22 -12.22 23.95
C LYS A 620 30.99 -10.73 23.84
N THR A 621 30.02 -10.33 23.02
CA THR A 621 29.78 -8.91 22.69
C THR A 621 28.60 -8.29 23.44
N GLY A 622 27.69 -9.12 23.97
CA GLY A 622 26.41 -8.68 24.53
C GLY A 622 25.37 -8.26 23.48
N ASN A 623 25.76 -8.18 22.20
CA ASN A 623 24.88 -7.73 21.12
C ASN A 623 23.77 -8.76 20.85
N PRO A 624 22.54 -8.33 20.50
CA PRO A 624 21.47 -9.24 20.16
C PRO A 624 21.78 -9.97 18.84
N VAL A 625 21.63 -11.28 18.85
CA VAL A 625 21.72 -12.14 17.66
C VAL A 625 20.32 -12.59 17.29
N ARG A 626 19.86 -12.21 16.09
CA ARG A 626 18.50 -12.55 15.60
C ARG A 626 18.46 -13.97 15.05
N VAL A 627 17.27 -14.46 14.73
CA VAL A 627 17.12 -15.79 14.11
C VAL A 627 17.73 -15.78 12.70
N GLN A 628 17.45 -14.77 11.88
CA GLN A 628 18.06 -14.63 10.56
C GLN A 628 19.60 -14.65 10.58
N ASP A 629 20.22 -14.04 11.60
CA ASP A 629 21.67 -13.97 11.74
C ASP A 629 22.27 -15.37 11.98
N GLN A 630 21.63 -16.15 12.85
CA GLN A 630 22.00 -17.54 13.11
C GLN A 630 21.81 -18.39 11.85
N MET A 631 20.72 -18.16 11.11
CA MET A 631 20.46 -18.91 9.88
C MET A 631 21.46 -18.61 8.77
N ILE A 632 21.98 -17.37 8.66
CA ILE A 632 23.10 -17.07 7.78
C ILE A 632 24.31 -17.93 8.16
N GLU A 633 24.67 -18.02 9.45
CA GLU A 633 25.77 -18.87 9.93
C GLU A 633 25.56 -20.34 9.53
N HIS A 634 24.38 -20.90 9.80
CA HIS A 634 24.04 -22.28 9.47
C HIS A 634 24.11 -22.55 7.96
N ILE A 635 23.57 -21.66 7.13
CA ILE A 635 23.61 -21.81 5.67
C ILE A 635 25.05 -21.80 5.16
N VAL A 636 25.86 -20.85 5.61
CA VAL A 636 27.26 -20.74 5.17
C VAL A 636 28.07 -21.97 5.59
N LEU A 637 27.94 -22.41 6.85
CA LEU A 637 28.67 -23.57 7.37
C LEU A 637 28.23 -24.89 6.72
N ALA A 638 26.93 -25.11 6.57
CA ALA A 638 26.38 -26.31 5.94
C ALA A 638 26.68 -26.37 4.44
N ASN A 639 26.76 -25.21 3.77
CA ASN A 639 27.04 -25.15 2.34
C ASN A 639 28.44 -25.65 1.98
N LYS A 640 29.45 -25.48 2.87
CA LYS A 640 30.85 -25.89 2.61
C LYS A 640 31.37 -25.41 1.25
N TRP A 641 30.94 -24.23 0.81
CA TRP A 641 31.27 -23.64 -0.50
C TRP A 641 30.82 -24.46 -1.72
N LYS A 642 29.85 -25.37 -1.55
CA LYS A 642 29.25 -26.13 -2.65
C LYS A 642 28.57 -25.21 -3.66
N TYR A 643 27.81 -24.23 -3.18
CA TYR A 643 27.18 -23.20 -4.00
C TYR A 643 27.78 -21.83 -3.71
N PRO A 644 27.91 -20.95 -4.71
CA PRO A 644 28.23 -19.53 -4.49
C PRO A 644 27.18 -18.88 -3.59
N ILE A 645 27.62 -18.06 -2.62
CA ILE A 645 26.71 -17.33 -1.71
C ILE A 645 26.89 -15.83 -1.93
N TYR A 646 25.79 -15.11 -2.04
CA TYR A 646 25.76 -13.68 -2.25
C TYR A 646 24.83 -12.97 -1.26
N PHE A 647 25.15 -11.73 -0.93
CA PHE A 647 24.17 -10.75 -0.50
C PHE A 647 23.81 -9.84 -1.69
N SER A 648 22.53 -9.49 -1.83
CA SER A 648 22.13 -8.35 -2.66
C SER A 648 22.70 -7.05 -2.09
N THR A 649 22.98 -6.05 -2.93
CA THR A 649 23.43 -4.72 -2.47
C THR A 649 22.41 -4.00 -1.59
N SER A 650 21.12 -4.37 -1.69
CA SER A 650 20.04 -3.89 -0.81
C SER A 650 20.17 -4.34 0.65
N VAL A 651 20.94 -5.40 0.95
CA VAL A 651 21.14 -5.89 2.31
C VAL A 651 22.14 -4.96 3.02
N PRO A 652 21.77 -4.20 4.05
CA PRO A 652 22.72 -3.33 4.76
C PRO A 652 23.76 -4.15 5.53
N SER A 653 24.91 -3.56 5.85
CA SER A 653 25.98 -4.24 6.61
C SER A 653 25.49 -4.81 7.95
N SER A 654 24.56 -4.13 8.61
CA SER A 654 23.90 -4.59 9.85
C SER A 654 23.05 -5.87 9.69
N ASN A 655 22.69 -6.24 8.46
CA ASN A 655 21.98 -7.47 8.13
C ASN A 655 22.87 -8.52 7.45
N ARG A 656 24.17 -8.26 7.28
CA ARG A 656 25.16 -9.23 6.74
C ARG A 656 25.88 -10.00 7.84
N TRP A 657 25.38 -9.88 9.07
CA TRP A 657 25.99 -10.47 10.26
C TRP A 657 27.48 -10.07 10.37
N THR A 658 28.40 -11.03 10.51
CA THR A 658 29.85 -10.81 10.61
C THR A 658 30.60 -10.99 9.28
N LEU A 659 29.86 -11.16 8.17
CA LEU A 659 30.44 -11.57 6.89
C LEU A 659 30.83 -10.41 5.97
N SER A 660 30.58 -9.16 6.36
CA SER A 660 30.85 -7.98 5.51
C SER A 660 32.30 -7.94 5.00
N ASP A 661 33.28 -8.21 5.87
CA ASP A 661 34.71 -8.24 5.55
C ASP A 661 35.13 -9.40 4.64
N TYR A 662 34.26 -10.37 4.42
CA TYR A 662 34.51 -11.56 3.61
C TYR A 662 33.83 -11.46 2.24
N THR A 663 33.40 -10.27 1.84
CA THR A 663 32.69 -10.08 0.57
C THR A 663 33.57 -9.49 -0.52
N VAL A 664 33.39 -10.00 -1.75
CA VAL A 664 33.88 -9.38 -2.99
C VAL A 664 32.67 -8.84 -3.73
N ARG A 665 32.69 -7.55 -4.02
CA ARG A 665 31.63 -6.90 -4.77
C ARG A 665 31.73 -7.23 -6.26
N LYS A 666 30.62 -7.72 -6.82
CA LYS A 666 30.44 -8.02 -8.24
C LYS A 666 29.19 -7.28 -8.71
N ALA A 667 29.37 -6.03 -9.13
CA ALA A 667 28.26 -5.13 -9.42
C ALA A 667 27.19 -5.14 -8.30
N MET A 668 25.96 -5.60 -8.58
CA MET A 668 24.81 -5.53 -7.65
C MET A 668 24.75 -6.63 -6.59
N VAL A 669 25.76 -7.48 -6.51
CA VAL A 669 25.83 -8.53 -5.49
C VAL A 669 27.20 -8.55 -4.81
N LEU A 670 27.20 -9.07 -3.59
CA LEU A 670 28.38 -9.21 -2.73
C LEU A 670 28.64 -10.69 -2.52
N LYS A 671 29.62 -11.25 -3.24
CA LYS A 671 30.00 -12.67 -3.13
C LYS A 671 30.72 -12.92 -1.83
N ILE A 672 30.26 -13.87 -1.03
CA ILE A 672 30.94 -14.29 0.21
C ILE A 672 32.10 -15.22 -0.16
N MET A 673 33.26 -14.96 0.44
CA MET A 673 34.50 -15.70 0.22
C MET A 673 34.91 -16.48 1.49
N PRO A 674 35.59 -17.63 1.36
CA PRO A 674 36.06 -18.44 2.49
C PRO A 674 37.13 -17.75 3.34
N LYS A 675 37.83 -16.78 2.75
CA LYS A 675 38.86 -15.97 3.40
C LYS A 675 38.61 -14.52 3.04
N LYS A 676 39.07 -13.61 3.90
CA LYS A 676 39.05 -12.18 3.64
C LYS A 676 39.78 -11.92 2.30
N PRO A 677 39.11 -11.32 1.30
CA PRO A 677 39.75 -11.04 0.01
C PRO A 677 40.79 -9.92 0.18
N GLU A 678 41.86 -9.98 -0.61
CA GLU A 678 42.83 -8.88 -0.70
C GLU A 678 42.23 -7.67 -1.42
N GLU A 679 41.52 -7.93 -2.53
CA GLU A 679 40.76 -6.93 -3.28
C GLU A 679 39.25 -7.22 -3.13
N PRO A 680 38.48 -6.38 -2.39
CA PRO A 680 37.06 -6.61 -2.14
C PRO A 680 36.14 -6.18 -3.30
N PHE A 681 36.68 -5.99 -4.50
CA PHE A 681 35.96 -5.52 -5.70
C PHE A 681 36.46 -6.25 -6.94
N ASP A 682 35.53 -6.69 -7.80
CA ASP A 682 35.79 -7.36 -9.08
C ASP A 682 35.49 -6.39 -10.25
N PRO A 683 36.49 -5.63 -10.74
CA PRO A 683 36.28 -4.59 -11.74
C PRO A 683 35.92 -5.14 -13.12
N GLU A 684 36.57 -6.21 -13.56
CA GLU A 684 36.33 -6.83 -14.87
C GLU A 684 34.90 -7.36 -14.95
N LYS A 685 34.45 -8.08 -13.91
CA LYS A 685 33.09 -8.59 -13.90
C LYS A 685 32.06 -7.47 -13.78
N THR A 686 32.38 -6.43 -13.01
CA THR A 686 31.49 -5.27 -12.85
C THR A 686 31.33 -4.54 -14.18
N GLU A 687 32.42 -4.27 -14.91
CA GLU A 687 32.38 -3.60 -16.21
C GLU A 687 31.53 -4.38 -17.22
N ASP A 688 31.75 -5.70 -17.35
CA ASP A 688 30.96 -6.56 -18.24
C ASP A 688 29.46 -6.49 -17.91
N LEU A 689 29.10 -6.60 -16.63
CA LEU A 689 27.71 -6.60 -16.19
C LEU A 689 27.01 -5.27 -16.49
N ILE A 690 27.61 -4.13 -16.11
CA ILE A 690 26.96 -2.82 -16.22
C ILE A 690 26.85 -2.31 -17.67
N TYR A 691 27.78 -2.69 -18.55
CA TYR A 691 27.74 -2.26 -19.95
C TYR A 691 27.04 -3.25 -20.89
N ASN A 692 27.19 -4.56 -20.68
CA ASN A 692 26.75 -5.57 -21.65
C ASN A 692 25.51 -6.36 -21.22
N VAL A 693 25.20 -6.44 -19.92
CA VAL A 693 24.15 -7.34 -19.41
C VAL A 693 22.97 -6.57 -18.82
N TYR A 694 23.23 -5.52 -18.06
CA TYR A 694 22.21 -4.82 -17.29
C TYR A 694 21.21 -4.03 -18.14
N ARG A 695 20.02 -3.84 -17.58
CA ARG A 695 18.92 -3.06 -18.15
C ARG A 695 18.62 -1.85 -17.27
N TYR A 696 18.28 -0.72 -17.90
CA TYR A 696 18.07 0.57 -17.22
C TYR A 696 16.87 1.34 -17.80
N ARG A 697 15.84 0.63 -18.27
CA ARG A 697 14.73 1.26 -19.01
C ARG A 697 13.96 2.23 -18.13
N GLY A 698 13.77 3.46 -18.62
CA GLY A 698 13.01 4.51 -17.92
C GLY A 698 13.71 5.14 -16.71
N VAL A 699 14.96 4.77 -16.39
CA VAL A 699 15.69 5.31 -15.24
C VAL A 699 16.14 6.76 -15.48
N ASN A 700 16.62 7.06 -16.69
CA ASN A 700 17.05 8.41 -17.10
C ASN A 700 15.90 9.35 -17.51
N ASP A 701 14.69 8.80 -17.69
CA ASP A 701 13.52 9.56 -18.08
C ASP A 701 12.82 10.12 -16.83
N ILE A 702 12.72 11.46 -16.75
CA ILE A 702 12.08 12.13 -15.63
C ILE A 702 10.56 12.08 -15.69
N ASP A 703 9.98 11.82 -16.86
CA ASP A 703 8.54 11.75 -17.03
C ASP A 703 7.95 10.40 -16.65
N VAL A 704 8.77 9.34 -16.61
CA VAL A 704 8.44 8.04 -16.02
C VAL A 704 8.25 8.17 -14.51
N PHE A 705 7.31 7.42 -13.96
CA PHE A 705 7.01 7.40 -12.53
C PHE A 705 8.25 7.29 -11.64
N LYS A 706 8.28 8.08 -10.58
CA LYS A 706 9.28 8.04 -9.51
C LYS A 706 8.59 8.16 -8.15
N ASP A 707 9.00 7.33 -7.21
CA ASP A 707 8.73 7.47 -5.78
C ASP A 707 10.05 7.25 -5.01
N GLU A 708 9.98 7.39 -3.68
CA GLU A 708 11.16 7.24 -2.81
C GLU A 708 11.78 5.84 -2.93
N ASN A 709 10.99 4.77 -3.12
CA ASN A 709 11.51 3.41 -3.28
C ASN A 709 12.17 3.19 -4.63
N ASN A 710 11.54 3.64 -5.72
CA ASN A 710 12.05 3.54 -7.07
C ASN A 710 13.39 4.25 -7.18
N VAL A 711 13.47 5.50 -6.71
CA VAL A 711 14.73 6.26 -6.70
C VAL A 711 15.73 5.62 -5.73
N GLY A 712 15.31 5.33 -4.50
CA GLY A 712 16.18 4.76 -3.46
C GLY A 712 16.87 3.47 -3.88
N LEU A 713 16.13 2.49 -4.41
CA LEU A 713 16.71 1.21 -4.84
C LEU A 713 17.59 1.36 -6.09
N THR A 714 17.19 2.21 -7.04
CA THR A 714 17.93 2.39 -8.29
C THR A 714 19.18 3.27 -8.16
N THR A 715 19.38 3.97 -7.02
CA THR A 715 20.67 4.60 -6.69
C THR A 715 21.83 3.62 -6.71
N THR A 716 21.56 2.32 -6.48
CA THR A 716 22.58 1.28 -6.56
C THR A 716 23.16 1.08 -7.95
N TYR A 717 22.55 1.57 -9.04
CA TYR A 717 23.13 1.48 -10.38
C TYR A 717 24.33 2.43 -10.58
N PRO A 718 24.19 3.77 -10.45
CA PRO A 718 25.31 4.69 -10.65
C PRO A 718 26.45 4.44 -9.67
N GLU A 719 26.18 3.97 -8.45
CA GLU A 719 27.23 3.58 -7.51
C GLU A 719 28.20 2.52 -8.07
N ARG A 720 27.74 1.58 -8.92
CA ARG A 720 28.62 0.56 -9.50
C ARG A 720 29.53 1.13 -10.57
N PHE A 721 29.05 2.12 -11.32
CA PHE A 721 29.89 2.86 -12.25
C PHE A 721 30.95 3.67 -11.51
N LEU A 722 30.57 4.31 -10.40
CA LEU A 722 31.50 5.08 -9.57
C LEU A 722 32.59 4.21 -8.95
N GLU A 723 32.24 3.04 -8.40
CA GLU A 723 33.24 2.09 -7.89
C GLU A 723 34.22 1.65 -8.99
N LEU A 724 33.74 1.46 -10.23
CA LEU A 724 34.60 1.15 -11.37
C LEU A 724 35.48 2.34 -11.77
N ALA A 725 34.95 3.57 -11.75
CA ALA A 725 35.71 4.78 -12.03
C ALA A 725 36.83 4.99 -10.99
N ASP A 726 36.51 4.81 -9.70
CA ASP A 726 37.47 4.90 -8.60
C ASP A 726 38.59 3.85 -8.74
N TYR A 727 38.25 2.63 -9.18
CA TYR A 727 39.24 1.59 -9.47
C TYR A 727 40.22 2.03 -10.56
N TYR A 728 39.74 2.49 -11.72
CA TYR A 728 40.63 2.93 -12.80
C TYR A 728 41.44 4.17 -12.43
N LEU A 729 40.85 5.09 -11.68
CA LEU A 729 41.56 6.25 -11.15
C LEU A 729 42.71 5.83 -10.22
N SER A 730 42.48 4.83 -9.36
CA SER A 730 43.53 4.29 -8.47
C SER A 730 44.69 3.62 -9.22
N LYS A 731 44.44 3.14 -10.45
CA LYS A 731 45.46 2.60 -11.36
C LYS A 731 46.11 3.67 -12.25
N GLY A 732 45.65 4.93 -12.16
CA GLY A 732 46.15 6.06 -12.94
C GLY A 732 45.54 6.21 -14.34
N ASP A 733 44.47 5.46 -14.68
CA ASP A 733 43.77 5.58 -15.96
C ASP A 733 42.67 6.66 -15.89
N THR A 734 43.11 7.91 -16.01
CA THR A 734 42.22 9.09 -15.98
C THR A 734 41.30 9.14 -17.19
N SER A 735 41.72 8.61 -18.35
CA SER A 735 40.92 8.65 -19.58
C SER A 735 39.68 7.77 -19.43
N LYS A 736 39.87 6.53 -18.96
CA LYS A 736 38.76 5.60 -18.72
C LYS A 736 37.88 6.07 -17.57
N THR A 737 38.47 6.66 -16.53
CA THR A 737 37.71 7.29 -15.43
C THR A 737 36.76 8.37 -15.95
N HIS A 738 37.24 9.30 -16.78
CA HIS A 738 36.39 10.33 -17.38
C HIS A 738 35.26 9.73 -18.22
N GLN A 739 35.56 8.73 -19.06
CA GLN A 739 34.55 8.06 -19.86
C GLN A 739 33.44 7.47 -18.99
N ILE A 740 33.79 6.72 -17.95
CA ILE A 740 32.83 6.08 -17.05
C ILE A 740 31.96 7.12 -16.35
N LEU A 741 32.53 8.23 -15.88
CA LEU A 741 31.78 9.29 -15.21
C LEU A 741 30.79 10.00 -16.15
N HIS A 742 31.18 10.26 -17.41
CA HIS A 742 30.25 10.80 -18.42
C HIS A 742 29.12 9.80 -18.73
N ASP A 743 29.46 8.54 -18.97
CA ASP A 743 28.46 7.48 -19.20
C ASP A 743 27.48 7.36 -18.03
N THR A 744 27.97 7.56 -16.79
CA THR A 744 27.14 7.59 -15.59
C THR A 744 26.16 8.76 -15.59
N ILE A 745 26.62 9.97 -15.93
CA ILE A 745 25.76 11.17 -15.99
C ILE A 745 24.68 11.01 -17.05
N ASP A 746 25.02 10.47 -18.22
CA ASP A 746 24.08 10.30 -19.32
C ASP A 746 22.99 9.25 -19.00
N ARG A 747 23.36 8.19 -18.28
CA ARG A 747 22.43 7.11 -17.88
C ARG A 747 21.68 7.41 -16.59
N PHE A 748 22.27 8.17 -15.67
CA PHE A 748 21.73 8.45 -14.34
C PHE A 748 21.86 9.95 -14.00
N PRO A 749 21.20 10.83 -14.77
CA PRO A 749 21.35 12.28 -14.61
C PRO A 749 20.84 12.79 -13.25
N PHE A 750 20.06 11.99 -12.53
CA PHE A 750 19.46 12.33 -11.23
C PHE A 750 20.21 11.69 -10.04
N TYR A 751 21.53 11.50 -10.18
CA TYR A 751 22.42 11.08 -9.10
C TYR A 751 23.62 12.05 -9.00
N TYR A 752 23.91 12.58 -7.80
CA TYR A 752 24.79 13.75 -7.65
C TYR A 752 26.29 13.45 -7.80
N GLN A 753 26.71 12.28 -7.32
CA GLN A 753 28.13 11.97 -7.11
C GLN A 753 28.99 12.03 -8.39
N PRO A 754 28.56 11.54 -9.58
CA PRO A 754 29.41 11.63 -10.78
C PRO A 754 29.67 13.08 -11.20
N TYR A 755 28.75 14.01 -10.95
CA TYR A 755 29.01 15.44 -11.20
C TYR A 755 30.10 15.99 -10.27
N VAL A 756 30.10 15.58 -9.00
CA VAL A 756 31.10 16.01 -8.01
C VAL A 756 32.48 15.47 -8.38
N GLU A 757 32.59 14.17 -8.67
CA GLU A 757 33.86 13.53 -8.99
C GLU A 757 34.44 14.05 -10.31
N LEU A 758 33.62 14.17 -11.35
CA LEU A 758 34.08 14.67 -12.65
C LEU A 758 34.53 16.13 -12.58
N ALA A 759 33.80 16.97 -11.85
CA ALA A 759 34.20 18.36 -11.67
C ALA A 759 35.47 18.51 -10.82
N ARG A 760 35.70 17.61 -9.86
CA ARG A 760 36.97 17.54 -9.10
C ARG A 760 38.15 17.24 -10.03
N LEU A 761 38.04 16.22 -10.87
CA LEU A 761 39.09 15.86 -11.84
C LEU A 761 39.38 17.00 -12.85
N TYR A 762 38.37 17.74 -13.27
CA TYR A 762 38.56 18.92 -14.14
C TYR A 762 39.19 20.12 -13.42
N SER A 763 38.99 20.24 -12.11
CA SER A 763 39.62 21.31 -11.31
C SER A 763 41.12 21.06 -11.11
N ASP A 764 41.53 19.78 -11.11
CA ASP A 764 42.92 19.35 -10.95
C ASP A 764 43.71 19.37 -12.28
N THR A 765 43.11 19.84 -13.37
CA THR A 765 43.69 19.90 -14.72
C THR A 765 43.53 21.31 -15.33
N ALA A 766 44.04 21.55 -16.55
CA ALA A 766 43.94 22.84 -17.25
C ALA A 766 42.50 23.24 -17.68
N TYR A 767 41.47 22.53 -17.21
CA TYR A 767 40.07 22.63 -17.64
C TYR A 767 39.16 23.28 -16.56
N GLY A 768 39.66 24.26 -15.81
CA GLY A 768 38.93 24.86 -14.67
C GLY A 768 37.52 25.38 -14.99
N ASP A 769 37.27 25.89 -16.20
CA ASP A 769 35.93 26.31 -16.64
C ASP A 769 34.96 25.13 -16.83
N SER A 770 35.48 23.95 -17.19
CA SER A 770 34.69 22.73 -17.39
C SER A 770 34.12 22.19 -16.08
N ALA A 771 34.83 22.33 -14.96
CA ALA A 771 34.32 21.92 -13.64
C ALA A 771 33.02 22.66 -13.28
N LYS A 772 32.98 23.98 -13.51
CA LYS A 772 31.80 24.80 -13.27
C LYS A 772 30.61 24.41 -14.16
N ILE A 773 30.87 24.05 -15.42
CA ILE A 773 29.85 23.60 -16.36
C ILE A 773 29.20 22.28 -15.89
N ILE A 774 29.99 21.31 -15.44
CA ILE A 774 29.48 20.02 -14.94
C ILE A 774 28.61 20.22 -13.69
N TYR A 775 29.03 21.06 -12.76
CA TYR A 775 28.21 21.41 -11.59
C TYR A 775 26.88 22.08 -11.97
N GLN A 776 26.91 23.03 -12.90
CA GLN A 776 25.70 23.70 -13.39
C GLN A 776 24.75 22.73 -14.10
N LEU A 777 25.29 21.74 -14.82
CA LEU A 777 24.51 20.66 -15.43
C LEU A 777 23.80 19.83 -14.35
N GLY A 778 24.51 19.41 -13.31
CA GLY A 778 23.93 18.68 -12.18
C GLY A 778 22.81 19.47 -11.50
N VAL A 779 23.06 20.74 -11.15
CA VAL A 779 22.04 21.62 -10.54
C VAL A 779 20.81 21.76 -11.45
N ARG A 780 21.01 21.91 -12.77
CA ARG A 780 19.91 22.00 -13.74
C ARG A 780 19.08 20.70 -13.81
N ASN A 781 19.73 19.54 -13.80
CA ASN A 781 19.06 18.25 -13.85
C ASN A 781 18.25 17.99 -12.58
N PHE A 782 18.82 18.27 -11.40
CA PHE A 782 18.10 18.16 -10.14
C PHE A 782 16.97 19.18 -9.98
N ALA A 783 17.14 20.42 -10.46
CA ALA A 783 16.06 21.40 -10.47
C ALA A 783 14.86 20.92 -11.30
N LYS A 784 15.10 20.29 -12.47
CA LYS A 784 14.04 19.64 -13.26
C LYS A 784 13.42 18.46 -12.52
N ALA A 785 14.24 17.63 -11.86
CA ALA A 785 13.75 16.47 -11.12
C ALA A 785 12.85 16.88 -9.95
N ILE A 786 13.24 17.88 -9.17
CA ILE A 786 12.46 18.43 -8.06
C ILE A 786 11.19 19.13 -8.57
N GLN A 787 11.25 19.84 -9.69
CA GLN A 787 10.06 20.43 -10.29
C GLN A 787 9.02 19.36 -10.66
N ARG A 788 9.48 18.18 -11.10
CA ARG A 788 8.62 17.06 -11.49
C ARG A 788 8.16 16.22 -10.30
N TRP A 789 9.06 15.96 -9.34
CA TRP A 789 8.89 15.06 -8.21
C TRP A 789 9.33 15.74 -6.89
N PRO A 790 8.60 16.78 -6.44
CA PRO A 790 9.02 17.59 -5.30
C PRO A 790 8.95 16.88 -3.95
N HIS A 791 8.31 15.72 -3.87
CA HIS A 791 8.12 14.93 -2.66
C HIS A 791 9.22 13.89 -2.44
N ILE A 792 10.16 13.72 -3.38
CA ILE A 792 11.26 12.75 -3.25
C ILE A 792 12.38 13.40 -2.44
N THR A 793 12.61 12.89 -1.23
CA THR A 793 13.57 13.43 -0.27
C THR A 793 15.00 13.37 -0.83
N LEU A 794 15.35 12.27 -1.49
CA LEU A 794 16.68 12.07 -2.09
C LEU A 794 17.07 13.15 -3.11
N TYR A 795 16.13 13.69 -3.90
CA TYR A 795 16.47 14.73 -4.88
C TYR A 795 16.87 16.06 -4.22
N TRP A 796 16.18 16.44 -3.14
CA TRP A 796 16.56 17.61 -2.35
C TRP A 796 17.91 17.41 -1.66
N GLN A 797 18.13 16.23 -1.08
CA GLN A 797 19.41 15.87 -0.49
C GLN A 797 20.55 15.97 -1.51
N PHE A 798 20.39 15.38 -2.69
CA PHE A 798 21.38 15.37 -3.77
C PHE A 798 21.68 16.77 -4.31
N LEU A 799 20.65 17.60 -4.50
CA LEU A 799 20.85 19.01 -4.87
C LEU A 799 21.58 19.80 -3.76
N GLY A 800 21.24 19.53 -2.49
CA GLY A 800 21.91 20.10 -1.33
C GLY A 800 23.40 19.80 -1.30
N VAL A 801 23.80 18.57 -1.65
CA VAL A 801 25.22 18.20 -1.78
C VAL A 801 25.91 19.01 -2.88
N LEU A 802 25.29 19.16 -4.06
CA LEU A 802 25.88 19.94 -5.16
C LEU A 802 26.09 21.42 -4.79
N HIS A 803 25.15 22.02 -4.07
CA HIS A 803 25.30 23.38 -3.57
C HIS A 803 26.38 23.48 -2.48
N TYR A 804 26.40 22.53 -1.56
CA TYR A 804 27.39 22.45 -0.49
C TYR A 804 28.81 22.39 -1.07
N THR A 805 29.04 21.52 -2.06
CA THR A 805 30.36 21.36 -2.70
C THR A 805 30.81 22.63 -3.44
N GLN A 806 29.87 23.40 -4.00
CA GLN A 806 30.15 24.71 -4.59
C GLN A 806 30.27 25.86 -3.57
N LYS A 807 30.23 25.56 -2.27
CA LYS A 807 30.23 26.54 -1.17
C LYS A 807 29.02 27.50 -1.19
N ASN A 808 27.94 27.13 -1.88
CA ASN A 808 26.67 27.85 -1.89
C ASN A 808 25.84 27.40 -0.67
N PHE A 809 26.31 27.74 0.53
CA PHE A 809 25.78 27.17 1.77
C PHE A 809 24.32 27.53 2.04
N GLU A 810 23.86 28.73 1.66
CA GLU A 810 22.48 29.14 1.87
C GLU A 810 21.49 28.33 1.02
N GLU A 811 21.84 28.04 -0.24
CA GLU A 811 21.06 27.16 -1.11
C GLU A 811 21.08 25.72 -0.61
N ALA A 812 22.23 25.22 -0.13
CA ALA A 812 22.34 23.90 0.47
C ALA A 812 21.44 23.77 1.71
N ILE A 813 21.44 24.78 2.59
CA ILE A 813 20.58 24.85 3.78
C ILE A 813 19.11 24.74 3.37
N LYS A 814 18.64 25.53 2.37
CA LYS A 814 17.25 25.46 1.89
C LYS A 814 16.87 24.06 1.41
N CYS A 815 17.79 23.38 0.72
CA CYS A 815 17.55 22.02 0.22
C CYS A 815 17.41 21.02 1.38
N TYR A 816 18.31 21.07 2.37
CA TYR A 816 18.23 20.17 3.52
C TYR A 816 17.10 20.50 4.50
N GLU A 817 16.75 21.78 4.68
CA GLU A 817 15.52 22.19 5.39
C GLU A 817 14.31 21.51 4.73
N LYS A 818 14.22 21.57 3.39
CA LYS A 818 13.13 20.92 2.66
C LYS A 818 13.16 19.39 2.74
N ALA A 819 14.35 18.78 2.71
CA ALA A 819 14.51 17.33 2.84
C ALA A 819 14.09 16.83 4.24
N ILE A 820 14.40 17.58 5.30
CA ILE A 820 13.94 17.28 6.67
C ILE A 820 12.43 17.51 6.81
N ASP A 821 11.87 18.53 6.16
CA ASP A 821 10.41 18.74 6.20
C ASP A 821 9.64 17.55 5.57
N LEU A 822 10.23 16.90 4.56
CA LEU A 822 9.66 15.73 3.90
C LEU A 822 9.86 14.44 4.73
N ASP A 823 11.06 14.24 5.28
CA ASP A 823 11.38 13.12 6.17
C ASP A 823 12.15 13.61 7.42
N PRO A 824 11.41 13.96 8.50
CA PRO A 824 12.00 14.47 9.73
C PRO A 824 12.91 13.48 10.45
N SER A 825 12.71 12.18 10.20
CA SER A 825 13.45 11.09 10.83
C SER A 825 14.77 10.74 10.13
N ASN A 826 15.06 11.42 9.01
CA ASN A 826 16.26 11.16 8.23
C ASN A 826 17.51 11.67 8.95
N SER A 827 18.24 10.75 9.58
CA SER A 827 19.47 11.07 10.32
C SER A 827 20.57 11.67 9.46
N ILE A 828 20.61 11.34 8.16
CA ILE A 828 21.60 11.89 7.23
C ILE A 828 21.32 13.38 7.01
N ASN A 829 20.09 13.73 6.67
CA ASN A 829 19.70 15.12 6.44
C ASN A 829 19.82 15.97 7.71
N PHE A 830 19.43 15.43 8.86
CA PHE A 830 19.62 16.07 10.15
C PHE A 830 21.09 16.43 10.42
N ASN A 831 22.00 15.46 10.26
CA ASN A 831 23.42 15.67 10.50
C ASN A 831 24.03 16.67 9.50
N LEU A 832 23.66 16.60 8.22
CA LEU A 832 24.14 17.53 7.19
C LEU A 832 23.65 18.96 7.45
N LEU A 833 22.37 19.15 7.79
CA LEU A 833 21.82 20.46 8.08
C LEU A 833 22.42 21.07 9.37
N LEU A 834 22.59 20.25 10.42
CA LEU A 834 23.20 20.71 11.67
C LEU A 834 24.65 21.19 11.47
N ARG A 835 25.44 20.45 10.68
CA ARG A 835 26.79 20.85 10.29
C ARG A 835 26.79 22.16 9.51
N LEU A 836 25.83 22.34 8.60
CA LEU A 836 25.67 23.58 7.84
C LEU A 836 25.32 24.77 8.72
N TYR A 837 24.35 24.64 9.63
CA TYR A 837 24.03 25.69 10.60
C TYR A 837 25.22 26.04 11.50
N SER A 838 26.06 25.06 11.85
CA SER A 838 27.33 25.32 12.55
C SER A 838 28.25 26.18 11.70
N ALA A 839 28.48 25.77 10.45
CA ALA A 839 29.41 26.39 9.52
C ALA A 839 29.01 27.83 9.15
N THR A 840 27.71 28.09 8.99
CA THR A 840 27.16 29.41 8.69
C THR A 840 26.86 30.24 9.94
N LYS A 841 27.22 29.75 11.14
CA LYS A 841 26.99 30.42 12.43
C LYS A 841 25.50 30.69 12.74
N GLN A 842 24.57 29.93 12.15
CA GLN A 842 23.12 29.99 12.41
C GLN A 842 22.77 29.18 13.68
N LYS A 843 23.34 29.57 14.82
CA LYS A 843 23.26 28.83 16.11
C LYS A 843 21.83 28.58 16.59
N GLU A 844 20.94 29.56 16.48
CA GLU A 844 19.54 29.44 16.94
C GLU A 844 18.78 28.37 16.16
N LYS A 845 18.96 28.32 14.84
CA LYS A 845 18.36 27.28 14.00
C LYS A 845 18.93 25.90 14.32
N GLY A 846 20.24 25.78 14.52
CA GLY A 846 20.87 24.53 14.96
C GLY A 846 20.33 24.03 16.31
N MET A 847 20.11 24.93 17.27
CA MET A 847 19.47 24.60 18.55
C MET A 847 18.01 24.16 18.39
N SER A 848 17.26 24.83 17.51
CA SER A 848 15.88 24.43 17.19
C SER A 848 15.83 23.03 16.57
N LEU A 849 16.72 22.76 15.62
CA LEU A 849 16.84 21.46 14.95
C LEU A 849 17.21 20.35 15.93
N LEU A 850 18.19 20.57 16.80
CA LEU A 850 18.56 19.63 17.88
C LEU A 850 17.40 19.37 18.84
N ASN A 851 16.66 20.39 19.22
CA ASN A 851 15.49 20.25 20.08
C ASN A 851 14.38 19.43 19.42
N MET A 852 14.13 19.65 18.13
CA MET A 852 13.19 18.86 17.36
C MET A 852 13.64 17.39 17.28
N TRP A 853 14.89 17.14 16.89
CA TRP A 853 15.45 15.79 16.80
C TRP A 853 15.41 15.04 18.11
N MET A 854 15.88 15.63 19.22
CA MET A 854 15.83 14.98 20.55
C MET A 854 14.40 14.70 21.03
N LYS A 855 13.41 15.46 20.56
CA LYS A 855 12.01 15.21 20.90
C LYS A 855 11.46 13.98 20.19
N GLU A 856 11.92 13.74 18.96
CA GLU A 856 11.53 12.58 18.14
C GLU A 856 12.43 11.36 18.40
N HIS A 857 13.69 11.58 18.82
CA HIS A 857 14.72 10.58 19.10
C HIS A 857 15.31 10.75 20.50
N PRO A 858 14.52 10.57 21.58
CA PRO A 858 14.99 10.75 22.96
C PRO A 858 16.11 9.77 23.36
N GLU A 859 16.25 8.66 22.64
CA GLU A 859 17.31 7.67 22.75
C GLU A 859 18.67 8.13 22.19
N ASP A 860 18.69 9.16 21.34
CA ASP A 860 19.91 9.68 20.72
C ASP A 860 20.73 10.52 21.72
N MET A 861 21.57 9.81 22.46
CA MET A 861 22.48 10.42 23.43
C MET A 861 23.53 11.33 22.79
N GLU A 862 23.87 11.12 21.52
CA GLU A 862 24.85 11.95 20.80
C GLU A 862 24.25 13.33 20.49
N ALA A 863 23.03 13.36 19.95
CA ALA A 863 22.29 14.60 19.74
C ALA A 863 22.10 15.39 21.05
N ARG A 864 21.86 14.69 22.17
CA ARG A 864 21.75 15.32 23.49
C ARG A 864 23.06 15.95 23.98
N ASN A 865 24.18 15.30 23.70
CA ASN A 865 25.50 15.87 23.99
C ASN A 865 25.77 17.10 23.13
N LEU A 866 25.47 17.04 21.83
CA LEU A 866 25.59 18.18 20.91
C LEU A 866 24.73 19.36 21.37
N TYR A 867 23.49 19.13 21.79
CA TYR A 867 22.62 20.17 22.34
C TYR A 867 23.23 20.88 23.55
N ASN A 868 23.82 20.13 24.48
CA ASN A 868 24.49 20.72 25.64
C ASN A 868 25.71 21.56 25.24
N ILE A 869 26.46 21.14 24.22
CA ILE A 869 27.59 21.90 23.68
C ILE A 869 27.08 23.22 23.07
N TYR A 870 26.08 23.17 22.19
CA TYR A 870 25.50 24.37 21.58
C TYR A 870 24.93 25.33 22.62
N ARG A 871 24.23 24.81 23.64
CA ARG A 871 23.69 25.61 24.74
C ARG A 871 24.78 26.34 25.52
N ARG A 872 25.95 25.70 25.73
CA ARG A 872 27.10 26.31 26.41
C ARG A 872 27.78 27.37 25.54
N MET A 873 27.77 27.22 24.21
CA MET A 873 28.30 28.21 23.26
C MET A 873 27.37 29.44 23.05
N ASN A 874 26.16 29.41 23.62
CA ASN A 874 25.15 30.48 23.58
C ASN A 874 25.03 31.24 24.92
N ARG A 875 25.78 30.84 25.94
CA ARG A 875 26.03 31.62 27.15
C ARG A 875 27.38 32.29 27.01
#